data_AF-A0AAE5S2Z8-F1
#
_entry.id   AF-A0AAE5S2Z8-F1
#
_cell.length_a   1.000
_cell.length_b   1.000
_cell.length_c   1.000
_cell.angle_alpha   90.00
_cell.angle_beta   90.00
_cell.angle_gamma   90.00
#
_symmetry.space_group_name_H-M   'P 1'
#
loop_
_entity.id
_entity.type
_entity.pdbx_description
1 polymer ?
#
loop_
_entity_poly.entity_id
_entity_poly.type
_entity_poly.pdbx_seq_one_letter_code
_entity_poly.pdbx_strand_id
1 'polypeptide(L)'
;MISEHPQVNSDPTAQPSGNTRFNGAITGLYGDVLQGWALDTQHVDERLVVEVYVDGACVSLVRADQFHPRAGADDPFHGFGVQLRQGWLDNAKHISARVANSDCWLAGDLQLPTTPSAEPAPIASQVWHSGGLRLGGWSWDPAAPQRHVQITVREGSRVLGQATCNVHHQALVYRATSDHGFSFDLPWELADGKPHTLDIENDLGHTLSGSPITLCCWHDGLEGLLKQHERTPTEQNLTLLTRIAADQAMRLPKSAGFHHYPEWFERFRLAAPKDDQPQQCRTGVLLISDGDTQLEAISLASMNSQRTAPHQLVKADAADLLPALKQLLEAGCDAVVPLMAGDHLGMHALEHLSTLLEDDCAWGYADCDRDGPQGERSLPWLKPVWDIDLFMGADIFTPGAIFSTAIIDKALALIPATDGPRTLDWHQLSAAIALATETSQAVVAHLPHVLYHRSHLAAASPEQAEPSAQRLQAIGWLSESLASGASVTQLPKFPTLLRTQWPLPATLPRVSLIVPTRDQLGLLRTCIEGLLTATDYPDLEIIVVDNQSSDPQTLVYLQQLSGRGVKVLPYPHPFNYSAINNYAATHASGELIGLVNNDIEIIAADWLKEMVSQLLRPNVGAVGAKLLWPNRMVQHGGVVVGVNGLAAHTGNHLEQRDPGYLGMNQITRRQSAVTAACLLLRKSVFGTLQGLDEQAFPVAFNDVDLCLRIRQQGLNIIWTPFAELIHAESASRGKDQTPEKRARGQREQQGFIERWSQSGQSDPHYHPALSLDYLSGPYGGLAMPPRHRQLRRVDT
;
A
#
# COMPACT_ATOMS: atom_id res chain seq x y z
N MET A 1 34.49 -47.44 -46.10
CA MET A 1 35.84 -47.78 -46.61
C MET A 1 36.43 -46.52 -47.19
N ILE A 2 37.48 -45.99 -46.53
CA ILE A 2 38.44 -44.94 -46.98
C ILE A 2 37.78 -43.55 -47.23
N SER A 3 38.27 -42.37 -46.84
CA SER A 3 39.51 -41.74 -46.35
C SER A 3 39.07 -40.52 -45.51
N GLU A 4 39.79 -39.80 -44.65
CA GLU A 4 41.21 -39.55 -44.41
C GLU A 4 41.24 -38.84 -43.03
N HIS A 5 42.07 -39.29 -42.08
CA HIS A 5 42.36 -38.56 -40.84
C HIS A 5 43.80 -38.03 -40.91
N PRO A 6 44.03 -36.75 -40.59
CA PRO A 6 45.29 -36.34 -40.00
C PRO A 6 45.08 -35.70 -38.62
N GLN A 7 45.61 -36.41 -37.62
CA GLN A 7 46.33 -35.90 -36.44
C GLN A 7 45.91 -34.55 -35.84
N VAL A 8 45.22 -34.61 -34.69
CA VAL A 8 45.19 -33.52 -33.71
C VAL A 8 46.43 -33.67 -32.82
N ASN A 9 47.33 -32.70 -32.90
CA ASN A 9 48.40 -32.51 -31.93
C ASN A 9 47.79 -32.16 -30.57
N SER A 10 48.14 -32.97 -29.58
CA SER A 10 48.04 -32.68 -28.16
C SER A 10 49.02 -31.57 -27.77
N ASP A 11 48.51 -30.47 -27.22
CA ASP A 11 49.24 -29.73 -26.20
C ASP A 11 48.28 -28.99 -25.25
N PRO A 12 48.14 -29.41 -23.98
CA PRO A 12 47.30 -28.77 -22.98
C PRO A 12 48.16 -27.89 -22.06
N THR A 13 48.87 -26.89 -22.57
CA THR A 13 49.56 -25.92 -21.68
C THR A 13 49.66 -24.52 -22.29
N ALA A 14 48.67 -23.68 -22.00
CA ALA A 14 48.85 -22.22 -21.98
C ALA A 14 47.80 -21.59 -21.03
N GLN A 15 47.96 -21.82 -19.73
CA GLN A 15 47.42 -20.89 -18.74
C GLN A 15 48.24 -19.60 -18.81
N PRO A 16 47.63 -18.41 -18.95
CA PRO A 16 48.31 -17.19 -18.57
C PRO A 16 48.46 -17.21 -17.05
N SER A 17 49.71 -17.36 -16.62
CA SER A 17 50.16 -17.15 -15.24
C SER A 17 49.92 -15.68 -14.86
N GLY A 18 48.79 -15.43 -14.20
CA GLY A 18 48.50 -14.20 -13.49
C GLY A 18 47.68 -14.56 -12.27
N ASN A 19 48.18 -14.23 -11.08
CA ASN A 19 47.44 -14.37 -9.83
C ASN A 19 46.26 -13.40 -9.89
N THR A 20 45.14 -13.81 -10.51
CA THR A 20 43.97 -12.94 -10.67
C THR A 20 43.26 -12.89 -9.33
N ARG A 21 43.42 -11.74 -8.64
CA ARG A 21 42.68 -11.37 -7.44
C ARG A 21 41.20 -11.82 -7.52
N PHE A 22 40.60 -11.69 -8.70
CA PHE A 22 39.24 -12.16 -8.97
C PHE A 22 39.24 -13.46 -9.77
N ASN A 23 38.31 -14.35 -9.43
CA ASN A 23 38.04 -15.60 -10.14
C ASN A 23 36.53 -15.75 -10.38
N GLY A 24 36.13 -16.42 -11.45
CA GLY A 24 34.71 -16.62 -11.75
C GLY A 24 34.43 -17.10 -13.15
N ALA A 25 33.21 -17.56 -13.37
CA ALA A 25 32.75 -18.03 -14.67
C ALA A 25 31.25 -17.84 -14.86
N ILE A 26 30.83 -17.55 -16.09
CA ILE A 26 29.48 -17.81 -16.57
C ILE A 26 29.32 -19.33 -16.66
N THR A 27 28.26 -19.85 -16.06
CA THR A 27 27.95 -21.29 -16.08
C THR A 27 26.93 -21.65 -17.14
N GLY A 28 26.07 -20.72 -17.54
CA GLY A 28 25.16 -20.91 -18.65
C GLY A 28 24.09 -19.84 -18.78
N LEU A 29 23.38 -19.88 -19.91
CA LEU A 29 22.13 -19.16 -20.14
C LEU A 29 20.99 -20.17 -20.15
N TYR A 30 20.11 -20.08 -19.15
CA TYR A 30 19.01 -20.99 -18.92
C TYR A 30 17.70 -20.26 -19.19
N GLY A 31 17.15 -20.43 -20.40
CA GLY A 31 16.08 -19.56 -20.90
C GLY A 31 16.61 -18.14 -21.08
N ASP A 32 16.11 -17.20 -20.28
CA ASP A 32 16.54 -15.80 -20.28
C ASP A 32 17.40 -15.43 -19.05
N VAL A 33 17.78 -16.39 -18.22
CA VAL A 33 18.60 -16.16 -17.02
C VAL A 33 20.04 -16.58 -17.28
N LEU A 34 20.95 -15.61 -17.24
CA LEU A 34 22.39 -15.85 -17.24
C LEU A 34 22.84 -16.15 -15.80
N GLN A 35 23.52 -17.28 -15.60
CA GLN A 35 24.11 -17.65 -14.32
C GLN A 35 25.62 -17.71 -14.38
N GLY A 36 26.25 -17.46 -13.23
CA GLY A 36 27.67 -17.61 -13.03
C GLY A 36 28.07 -17.42 -11.58
N TRP A 37 29.36 -17.27 -11.34
CA TRP A 37 29.91 -16.93 -10.03
C TRP A 37 31.14 -16.03 -10.17
N ALA A 38 31.42 -15.23 -9.14
CA ALA A 38 32.58 -14.35 -9.06
C ALA A 38 33.04 -14.17 -7.60
N LEU A 39 34.34 -14.34 -7.35
CA LEU A 39 34.99 -14.33 -6.04
C LEU A 39 36.24 -13.45 -6.05
N ASP A 40 36.45 -12.64 -5.00
CA ASP A 40 37.78 -12.05 -4.68
C ASP A 40 38.55 -13.02 -3.78
N THR A 41 39.59 -13.64 -4.33
CA THR A 41 40.44 -14.61 -3.63
C THR A 41 41.23 -14.02 -2.47
N GLN A 42 41.36 -12.68 -2.40
CA GLN A 42 42.03 -11.97 -1.31
C GLN A 42 41.05 -11.46 -0.25
N HIS A 43 39.78 -11.26 -0.62
CA HIS A 43 38.71 -10.78 0.25
C HIS A 43 37.47 -11.66 0.06
N VAL A 44 37.56 -12.92 0.52
CA VAL A 44 36.52 -13.93 0.30
C VAL A 44 35.17 -13.56 0.93
N ASP A 45 35.14 -12.63 1.89
CA ASP A 45 33.90 -12.13 2.50
C ASP A 45 33.19 -11.05 1.64
N GLU A 46 33.83 -10.54 0.58
CA GLU A 46 33.26 -9.51 -0.28
C GLU A 46 32.37 -10.09 -1.39
N ARG A 47 31.24 -9.43 -1.65
CA ARG A 47 30.32 -9.77 -2.75
C ARG A 47 30.58 -8.88 -3.95
N LEU A 48 31.21 -9.44 -4.96
CA LEU A 48 31.56 -8.72 -6.18
C LEU A 48 30.31 -8.29 -6.95
N VAL A 49 30.42 -7.18 -7.67
CA VAL A 49 29.43 -6.80 -8.69
C VAL A 49 29.97 -7.24 -10.04
N VAL A 50 29.10 -7.86 -10.84
CA VAL A 50 29.39 -8.37 -12.17
C VAL A 50 28.60 -7.57 -13.19
N GLU A 51 29.31 -7.02 -14.18
CA GLU A 51 28.76 -6.37 -15.37
C GLU A 51 28.49 -7.44 -16.41
N VAL A 52 27.28 -7.44 -16.99
CA VAL A 52 26.90 -8.38 -18.05
C VAL A 52 26.72 -7.64 -19.35
N TYR A 53 27.37 -8.17 -20.38
CA TYR A 53 27.45 -7.62 -21.72
C TYR A 53 26.73 -8.52 -22.72
N VAL A 54 25.96 -7.91 -23.61
CA VAL A 54 25.37 -8.55 -24.79
C VAL A 54 25.86 -7.78 -26.01
N ASP A 55 26.55 -8.47 -26.93
CA ASP A 55 27.17 -7.91 -28.13
C ASP A 55 28.04 -6.65 -27.84
N GLY A 56 28.74 -6.66 -26.71
CA GLY A 56 29.61 -5.56 -26.28
C GLY A 56 28.92 -4.39 -25.58
N ALA A 57 27.58 -4.40 -25.48
CA ALA A 57 26.83 -3.42 -24.70
C ALA A 57 26.58 -3.95 -23.27
N CYS A 58 26.93 -3.15 -22.25
CA CYS A 58 26.59 -3.49 -20.86
C CYS A 58 25.08 -3.35 -20.65
N VAL A 59 24.41 -4.46 -20.36
CA VAL A 59 22.95 -4.52 -20.22
C VAL A 59 22.49 -4.71 -18.78
N SER A 60 23.36 -5.18 -17.89
CA SER A 60 23.02 -5.42 -16.49
C SER A 60 24.21 -5.38 -15.53
N LEU A 61 23.92 -5.12 -14.26
CA LEU A 61 24.83 -5.24 -13.12
C LEU A 61 24.18 -6.18 -12.11
N VAL A 62 24.90 -7.20 -11.66
CA VAL A 62 24.40 -8.18 -10.69
C VAL A 62 25.42 -8.40 -9.58
N ARG A 63 24.96 -8.54 -8.34
CA ARG A 63 25.84 -8.87 -7.22
C ARG A 63 26.03 -10.40 -7.16
N ALA A 64 27.26 -10.83 -6.93
CA ALA A 64 27.64 -12.21 -6.77
C ALA A 64 27.44 -12.64 -5.30
N ASP A 65 26.19 -12.68 -4.85
CA ASP A 65 25.77 -12.97 -3.47
C ASP A 65 24.84 -14.18 -3.34
N GLN A 66 24.61 -14.92 -4.42
CA GLN A 66 23.82 -16.14 -4.45
C GLN A 66 24.69 -17.36 -4.13
N PHE A 67 24.09 -18.46 -3.71
CA PHE A 67 24.81 -19.71 -3.51
C PHE A 67 25.31 -20.27 -4.86
N HIS A 68 26.58 -20.69 -4.94
CA HIS A 68 27.11 -21.41 -6.09
C HIS A 68 28.15 -22.48 -5.68
N PRO A 69 27.88 -23.77 -5.95
CA PRO A 69 28.69 -24.87 -5.41
C PRO A 69 30.12 -24.95 -5.97
N ARG A 70 30.40 -24.30 -7.10
CA ARG A 70 31.74 -24.27 -7.73
C ARG A 70 32.57 -23.02 -7.37
N ALA A 71 32.10 -22.16 -6.46
CA ALA A 71 32.84 -20.95 -6.08
C ALA A 71 34.14 -21.21 -5.32
N GLY A 72 34.30 -22.39 -4.70
CA GLY A 72 35.59 -22.87 -4.17
C GLY A 72 36.11 -22.15 -2.92
N ALA A 73 35.31 -21.30 -2.26
CA ALA A 73 35.61 -20.71 -0.95
C ALA A 73 34.87 -21.47 0.17
N ASP A 74 35.33 -21.32 1.42
CA ASP A 74 34.62 -21.83 2.61
C ASP A 74 33.19 -21.22 2.73
N ASP A 75 32.98 -20.07 2.09
CA ASP A 75 31.69 -19.40 1.88
C ASP A 75 31.18 -19.67 0.44
N PRO A 76 30.06 -20.39 0.24
CA PRO A 76 29.56 -20.69 -1.10
C PRO A 76 28.71 -19.57 -1.73
N PHE A 77 28.55 -18.39 -1.10
CA PHE A 77 27.68 -17.30 -1.58
C PHE A 77 28.37 -16.32 -2.55
N HIS A 78 28.92 -16.85 -3.65
CA HIS A 78 29.58 -16.07 -4.72
C HIS A 78 28.95 -16.24 -6.11
N GLY A 79 27.78 -16.86 -6.17
CA GLY A 79 26.97 -16.99 -7.38
C GLY A 79 26.26 -15.70 -7.76
N PHE A 80 25.94 -15.56 -9.04
CA PHE A 80 24.99 -14.56 -9.52
C PHE A 80 24.05 -15.19 -10.54
N GLY A 81 22.83 -14.68 -10.57
CA GLY A 81 21.83 -14.97 -11.59
C GLY A 81 21.21 -13.66 -12.05
N VAL A 82 21.23 -13.40 -13.35
CA VAL A 82 20.66 -12.19 -13.93
C VAL A 82 19.74 -12.52 -15.07
N GLN A 83 18.52 -11.99 -14.99
CA GLN A 83 17.56 -12.10 -16.08
C GLN A 83 17.89 -11.07 -17.17
N LEU A 84 18.04 -11.54 -18.39
CA LEU A 84 18.22 -10.73 -19.59
C LEU A 84 16.86 -10.58 -20.27
N ARG A 85 16.52 -9.37 -20.72
CA ARG A 85 15.26 -9.13 -21.41
C ARG A 85 15.22 -9.91 -22.72
N GLN A 86 14.07 -10.47 -23.07
CA GLN A 86 13.88 -11.19 -24.33
C GLN A 86 14.33 -10.36 -25.54
N GLY A 87 13.99 -9.07 -25.59
CA GLY A 87 14.42 -8.16 -26.66
C GLY A 87 15.94 -7.94 -26.77
N TRP A 88 16.71 -8.22 -25.71
CA TRP A 88 18.18 -8.26 -25.79
C TRP A 88 18.68 -9.56 -26.40
N LEU A 89 17.95 -10.66 -26.19
CA LEU A 89 18.33 -12.01 -26.64
C LEU A 89 17.91 -12.31 -28.08
N ASP A 90 16.81 -11.71 -28.57
CA ASP A 90 16.20 -12.02 -29.87
C ASP A 90 17.16 -11.92 -31.07
N ASN A 91 18.23 -11.12 -30.96
CA ASN A 91 19.25 -10.95 -32.01
C ASN A 91 20.69 -11.02 -31.48
N ALA A 92 20.88 -11.42 -30.22
CA ALA A 92 22.21 -11.44 -29.60
C ALA A 92 23.11 -12.49 -30.24
N LYS A 93 24.40 -12.18 -30.38
CA LYS A 93 25.42 -13.12 -30.88
C LYS A 93 26.40 -13.54 -29.79
N HIS A 94 26.64 -12.70 -28.79
CA HIS A 94 27.65 -12.94 -27.77
C HIS A 94 27.21 -12.39 -26.41
N ILE A 95 27.34 -13.20 -25.36
CA ILE A 95 27.17 -12.78 -23.98
C ILE A 95 28.49 -12.99 -23.24
N SER A 96 28.91 -11.97 -22.49
CA SER A 96 30.11 -12.00 -21.66
C SER A 96 29.86 -11.27 -20.34
N ALA A 97 30.71 -11.49 -19.35
CA ALA A 97 30.57 -10.87 -18.03
C ALA A 97 31.94 -10.50 -17.44
N ARG A 98 31.99 -9.43 -16.63
CA ARG A 98 33.23 -8.91 -16.04
C ARG A 98 32.98 -8.42 -14.62
N VAL A 99 33.97 -8.52 -13.74
CA VAL A 99 33.91 -7.90 -12.40
C VAL A 99 33.94 -6.38 -12.55
N ALA A 100 32.92 -5.70 -12.03
CA ALA A 100 32.76 -4.24 -12.11
C ALA A 100 33.95 -3.51 -11.51
N ASN A 101 34.33 -2.39 -12.12
CA ASN A 101 35.52 -1.60 -11.77
C ASN A 101 36.86 -2.37 -11.85
N SER A 102 36.91 -3.44 -12.65
CA SER A 102 38.14 -4.20 -12.90
C SER A 102 38.22 -4.67 -14.34
N ASP A 103 39.41 -4.98 -14.86
CA ASP A 103 39.58 -5.58 -16.19
C ASP A 103 39.42 -7.10 -16.21
N CYS A 104 38.89 -7.69 -15.12
CA CYS A 104 38.77 -9.14 -14.97
C CYS A 104 37.47 -9.68 -15.58
N TRP A 105 37.55 -10.16 -16.83
CA TRP A 105 36.48 -10.90 -17.49
C TRP A 105 36.31 -12.29 -16.88
N LEU A 106 35.05 -12.69 -16.68
CA LEU A 106 34.71 -14.02 -16.22
C LEU A 106 34.89 -15.02 -17.37
N ALA A 107 35.33 -16.23 -17.05
CA ALA A 107 35.39 -17.30 -18.06
C ALA A 107 33.98 -17.72 -18.50
N GLY A 108 33.84 -18.37 -19.67
CA GLY A 108 32.57 -18.98 -20.07
C GLY A 108 31.64 -18.12 -20.93
N ASP A 109 32.18 -17.15 -21.67
CA ASP A 109 31.46 -16.42 -22.72
C ASP A 109 30.58 -17.33 -23.59
N LEU A 110 29.37 -16.86 -23.91
CA LEU A 110 28.38 -17.60 -24.67
C LEU A 110 28.24 -17.04 -26.08
N GLN A 111 28.39 -17.88 -27.10
CA GLN A 111 28.05 -17.55 -28.48
C GLN A 111 26.63 -18.04 -28.78
N LEU A 112 25.76 -17.12 -29.19
CA LEU A 112 24.35 -17.39 -29.48
C LEU A 112 24.13 -17.66 -30.99
N PRO A 113 23.22 -18.59 -31.35
CA PRO A 113 22.38 -19.38 -30.45
C PRO A 113 23.19 -20.50 -29.76
N THR A 114 23.07 -20.60 -28.43
CA THR A 114 23.70 -21.66 -27.65
C THR A 114 22.90 -22.95 -27.78
N THR A 115 23.57 -24.10 -27.82
CA THR A 115 22.91 -25.40 -27.69
C THR A 115 22.14 -25.41 -26.35
N PRO A 116 20.84 -25.80 -26.33
CA PRO A 116 20.11 -25.93 -25.07
C PRO A 116 20.87 -26.85 -24.11
N SER A 117 21.06 -26.40 -22.87
CA SER A 117 21.68 -27.25 -21.85
C SER A 117 20.89 -28.55 -21.70
N ALA A 118 21.60 -29.67 -21.55
CA ALA A 118 20.98 -30.94 -21.17
C ALA A 118 20.60 -30.97 -19.67
N GLU A 119 21.10 -30.02 -18.89
CA GLU A 119 20.67 -29.80 -17.52
C GLU A 119 19.35 -29.01 -17.53
N PRO A 120 18.32 -29.43 -16.76
CA PRO A 120 17.10 -28.66 -16.63
C PRO A 120 17.43 -27.27 -16.11
N ALA A 121 16.79 -26.25 -16.69
CA ALA A 121 16.95 -24.88 -16.21
C ALA A 121 16.61 -24.84 -14.71
N PRO A 122 17.52 -24.34 -13.85
CA PRO A 122 17.26 -24.27 -12.43
C PRO A 122 16.02 -23.41 -12.21
N ILE A 123 15.17 -23.83 -11.27
CA ILE A 123 13.99 -23.07 -10.86
C ILE A 123 14.46 -21.68 -10.44
N ALA A 124 14.05 -20.66 -11.19
CA ALA A 124 14.39 -19.28 -10.88
C ALA A 124 13.64 -18.93 -9.60
N SER A 125 14.38 -18.52 -8.57
CA SER A 125 13.77 -18.28 -7.26
C SER A 125 14.52 -17.23 -6.48
N GLN A 126 13.82 -16.62 -5.54
CA GLN A 126 14.37 -15.70 -4.56
C GLN A 126 13.53 -15.77 -3.29
N VAL A 127 14.18 -15.73 -2.13
CA VAL A 127 13.57 -15.50 -0.82
C VAL A 127 14.23 -14.31 -0.13
N TRP A 128 13.48 -13.60 0.70
CA TRP A 128 13.95 -12.51 1.54
C TRP A 128 13.11 -12.39 2.82
N HIS A 129 13.61 -11.63 3.79
CA HIS A 129 12.92 -11.33 5.04
C HIS A 129 13.27 -9.92 5.54
N SER A 130 12.40 -9.33 6.36
CA SER A 130 12.54 -7.99 6.94
C SER A 130 12.95 -8.03 8.42
N GLY A 131 13.14 -9.23 8.97
CA GLY A 131 13.45 -9.45 10.39
C GLY A 131 12.23 -9.58 11.30
N GLY A 132 11.01 -9.57 10.74
CA GLY A 132 9.77 -9.97 11.42
C GLY A 132 9.43 -11.46 11.21
N LEU A 133 8.20 -11.86 11.54
CA LEU A 133 7.71 -13.23 11.40
C LEU A 133 7.11 -13.51 10.02
N ARG A 134 7.67 -12.89 8.99
CA ARG A 134 7.17 -13.05 7.62
C ARG A 134 8.28 -13.12 6.61
N LEU A 135 8.13 -14.07 5.69
CA LEU A 135 9.02 -14.31 4.56
C LEU A 135 8.28 -13.99 3.27
N GLY A 136 8.99 -13.39 2.33
CA GLY A 136 8.50 -13.19 0.97
C GLY A 136 9.48 -13.79 -0.02
N GLY A 137 8.95 -14.18 -1.17
CA GLY A 137 9.78 -14.70 -2.24
C GLY A 137 8.98 -15.01 -3.48
N TRP A 138 9.66 -15.61 -4.45
CA TRP A 138 9.05 -16.21 -5.62
C TRP A 138 9.85 -17.42 -6.06
N SER A 139 9.20 -18.36 -6.75
CA SER A 139 9.83 -19.54 -7.32
C SER A 139 9.08 -19.96 -8.58
N TRP A 140 9.74 -19.86 -9.72
CA TRP A 140 9.18 -20.07 -11.05
C TRP A 140 9.90 -21.21 -11.78
N ASP A 141 9.12 -22.16 -12.30
CA ASP A 141 9.61 -23.27 -13.10
C ASP A 141 9.60 -22.89 -14.60
N PRO A 142 10.77 -22.62 -15.22
CA PRO A 142 10.83 -22.30 -16.65
C PRO A 142 10.42 -23.47 -17.56
N ALA A 143 10.54 -24.72 -17.10
CA ALA A 143 10.15 -25.90 -17.86
C ALA A 143 8.64 -26.15 -17.80
N ALA A 144 7.98 -25.66 -16.76
CA ALA A 144 6.53 -25.68 -16.61
C ALA A 144 6.01 -24.29 -16.17
N PRO A 145 5.95 -23.29 -17.07
CA PRO A 145 5.66 -21.90 -16.71
C PRO A 145 4.29 -21.64 -16.06
N GLN A 146 3.39 -22.61 -16.09
CA GLN A 146 2.04 -22.54 -15.50
C GLN A 146 1.95 -23.31 -14.17
N ARG A 147 3.03 -23.98 -13.76
CA ARG A 147 3.08 -24.76 -12.51
C ARG A 147 3.42 -23.82 -11.36
N HIS A 148 2.65 -23.92 -10.28
CA HIS A 148 3.00 -23.31 -9.00
C HIS A 148 3.95 -24.22 -8.21
N VAL A 149 5.14 -23.72 -7.91
CA VAL A 149 6.16 -24.44 -7.15
C VAL A 149 5.79 -24.47 -5.66
N GLN A 150 5.88 -25.61 -4.99
CA GLN A 150 5.78 -25.69 -3.53
C GLN A 150 7.14 -25.40 -2.90
N ILE A 151 7.15 -24.64 -1.80
CA ILE A 151 8.34 -24.41 -0.98
C ILE A 151 8.15 -25.01 0.42
N THR A 152 9.25 -25.41 1.06
CA THR A 152 9.30 -25.90 2.43
C THR A 152 10.27 -25.05 3.24
N VAL A 153 9.82 -24.56 4.39
CA VAL A 153 10.64 -23.79 5.35
C VAL A 153 11.01 -24.68 6.53
N ARG A 154 12.31 -24.78 6.86
CA ARG A 154 12.85 -25.65 7.91
C ARG A 154 13.74 -24.88 8.87
N GLU A 155 13.77 -25.33 10.12
CA GLU A 155 14.80 -24.98 11.10
C GLU A 155 15.54 -26.28 11.47
N GLY A 156 16.72 -26.48 10.87
CA GLY A 156 17.42 -27.76 10.95
C GLY A 156 16.53 -28.91 10.43
N SER A 157 16.21 -29.88 11.29
CA SER A 157 15.33 -31.00 10.93
C SER A 157 13.83 -30.70 11.07
N ARG A 158 13.45 -29.60 11.75
CA ARG A 158 12.05 -29.24 12.01
C ARG A 158 11.47 -28.55 10.78
N VAL A 159 10.41 -29.11 10.20
CA VAL A 159 9.59 -28.42 9.20
C VAL A 159 8.71 -27.40 9.91
N LEU A 160 8.86 -26.13 9.55
CA LEU A 160 8.01 -25.04 10.06
C LEU A 160 6.73 -24.91 9.23
N GLY A 161 6.80 -25.19 7.93
CA GLY A 161 5.62 -25.28 7.06
C GLY A 161 5.98 -25.31 5.58
N GLN A 162 4.93 -25.27 4.74
CA GLN A 162 5.04 -25.23 3.29
C GLN A 162 4.17 -24.11 2.71
N ALA A 163 4.55 -23.57 1.57
CA ALA A 163 3.74 -22.60 0.82
C ALA A 163 3.79 -22.84 -0.68
N THR A 164 2.64 -22.67 -1.32
CA THR A 164 2.52 -22.67 -2.77
C THR A 164 2.97 -21.30 -3.31
N CYS A 165 3.80 -21.30 -4.34
CA CYS A 165 4.14 -20.11 -5.11
C CYS A 165 3.03 -19.83 -6.13
N ASN A 166 1.91 -19.26 -5.66
CA ASN A 166 0.70 -18.97 -6.44
C ASN A 166 0.22 -17.51 -6.27
N VAL A 167 1.04 -16.64 -5.69
CA VAL A 167 0.71 -15.23 -5.44
C VAL A 167 1.32 -14.37 -6.53
N HIS A 168 0.62 -13.33 -6.98
CA HIS A 168 1.22 -12.36 -7.89
C HIS A 168 2.51 -11.76 -7.30
N HIS A 169 3.57 -11.72 -8.09
CA HIS A 169 4.82 -11.06 -7.71
C HIS A 169 5.28 -10.07 -8.77
N GLN A 170 5.55 -8.82 -8.36
CA GLN A 170 5.88 -7.74 -9.29
C GLN A 170 7.13 -8.03 -10.13
N ALA A 171 8.12 -8.75 -9.59
CA ALA A 171 9.31 -9.14 -10.34
C ALA A 171 9.01 -10.04 -11.55
N LEU A 172 7.82 -10.63 -11.61
CA LEU A 172 7.38 -11.56 -12.64
C LEU A 172 6.33 -10.97 -13.58
N VAL A 173 6.03 -9.67 -13.49
CA VAL A 173 4.97 -9.00 -14.29
C VAL A 173 5.13 -9.17 -15.81
N TYR A 174 6.36 -9.39 -16.29
CA TYR A 174 6.65 -9.60 -17.71
C TYR A 174 6.73 -11.08 -18.12
N ARG A 175 6.42 -12.02 -17.23
CA ARG A 175 6.36 -13.46 -17.51
C ARG A 175 4.97 -13.83 -18.07
N ALA A 176 4.86 -15.04 -18.63
CA ALA A 176 3.59 -15.57 -19.14
C ALA A 176 2.49 -15.56 -18.08
N THR A 177 2.86 -15.86 -16.83
CA THR A 177 2.08 -15.59 -15.64
C THR A 177 2.99 -15.03 -14.56
N SER A 178 2.42 -14.24 -13.66
CA SER A 178 3.16 -13.54 -12.60
C SER A 178 2.81 -14.07 -11.21
N ASP A 179 2.00 -15.11 -11.15
CA ASP A 179 1.46 -15.80 -9.98
C ASP A 179 2.43 -16.86 -9.44
N HIS A 180 3.71 -16.52 -9.30
CA HIS A 180 4.73 -17.42 -8.73
C HIS A 180 5.45 -16.86 -7.51
N GLY A 181 4.88 -15.83 -6.89
CA GLY A 181 5.25 -15.34 -5.57
C GLY A 181 4.72 -16.22 -4.45
N PHE A 182 5.33 -16.10 -3.29
CA PHE A 182 4.80 -16.62 -2.04
C PHE A 182 4.99 -15.60 -0.91
N SER A 183 4.12 -15.73 0.08
CA SER A 183 4.27 -15.11 1.39
C SER A 183 4.11 -16.22 2.41
N PHE A 184 5.06 -16.36 3.32
CA PHE A 184 5.03 -17.37 4.37
C PHE A 184 5.12 -16.70 5.73
N ASP A 185 4.15 -16.97 6.59
CA ASP A 185 4.18 -16.48 7.95
C ASP A 185 4.87 -17.51 8.86
N LEU A 186 5.82 -17.04 9.65
CA LEU A 186 6.64 -17.85 10.54
C LEU A 186 5.96 -18.05 11.89
N PRO A 187 6.15 -19.21 12.55
CA PRO A 187 5.54 -19.47 13.86
C PRO A 187 5.86 -18.38 14.89
N TRP A 188 4.84 -17.98 15.68
CA TRP A 188 4.94 -16.89 16.66
C TRP A 188 6.06 -17.10 17.67
N GLU A 189 6.32 -18.36 18.05
CA GLU A 189 7.35 -18.72 19.01
C GLU A 189 8.78 -18.41 18.55
N LEU A 190 9.03 -18.12 17.27
CA LEU A 190 10.33 -17.69 16.77
C LEU A 190 10.66 -16.22 17.09
N ALA A 191 9.71 -15.46 17.64
CA ALA A 191 9.94 -14.11 18.16
C ALA A 191 10.40 -14.10 19.63
N ASP A 192 11.28 -15.04 19.99
CA ASP A 192 11.82 -15.24 21.34
C ASP A 192 13.12 -14.47 21.62
N GLY A 193 13.63 -13.75 20.62
CA GLY A 193 14.84 -12.97 20.70
C GLY A 193 16.15 -13.69 20.40
N LYS A 194 16.12 -14.98 20.06
CA LYS A 194 17.30 -15.76 19.71
C LYS A 194 17.51 -15.80 18.19
N PRO A 195 18.76 -16.03 17.73
CA PRO A 195 19.01 -16.32 16.32
C PRO A 195 18.42 -17.68 15.92
N HIS A 196 17.62 -17.70 14.86
CA HIS A 196 17.04 -18.88 14.21
C HIS A 196 17.52 -18.94 12.76
N THR A 197 18.11 -20.06 12.34
CA THR A 197 18.56 -20.28 10.96
C THR A 197 17.51 -21.08 10.20
N LEU A 198 17.01 -20.54 9.09
CA LEU A 198 15.92 -21.15 8.33
C LEU A 198 16.35 -21.55 6.92
N ASP A 199 16.17 -22.81 6.55
CA ASP A 199 16.41 -23.32 5.21
C ASP A 199 15.11 -23.33 4.40
N ILE A 200 15.14 -22.78 3.19
CA ILE A 200 14.00 -22.73 2.27
C ILE A 200 14.36 -23.44 0.98
N GLU A 201 13.59 -24.48 0.68
CA GLU A 201 13.79 -25.36 -0.48
C GLU A 201 12.50 -25.50 -1.27
N ASN A 202 12.59 -25.68 -2.58
CA ASN A 202 11.44 -26.03 -3.40
C ASN A 202 11.12 -27.53 -3.37
N ASP A 203 10.02 -27.90 -4.01
CA ASP A 203 9.53 -29.27 -4.14
C ASP A 203 10.42 -30.22 -4.97
N LEU A 204 11.47 -29.70 -5.60
CA LEU A 204 12.54 -30.49 -6.22
C LEU A 204 13.78 -30.64 -5.33
N GLY A 205 13.75 -30.08 -4.10
CA GLY A 205 14.86 -30.11 -3.16
C GLY A 205 15.97 -29.11 -3.47
N HIS A 206 15.72 -28.12 -4.33
CA HIS A 206 16.67 -27.04 -4.56
C HIS A 206 16.46 -25.90 -3.56
N THR A 207 17.54 -25.45 -2.93
CA THR A 207 17.55 -24.27 -2.05
C THR A 207 17.25 -23.01 -2.84
N LEU A 208 16.36 -22.16 -2.32
CA LEU A 208 16.01 -20.88 -2.95
C LEU A 208 17.14 -19.87 -2.80
N SER A 209 17.32 -18.98 -3.79
CA SER A 209 18.31 -17.89 -3.71
C SER A 209 17.98 -16.98 -2.52
N GLY A 210 18.94 -16.77 -1.62
CA GLY A 210 18.74 -16.02 -0.37
C GLY A 210 18.50 -16.88 0.87
N SER A 211 18.42 -18.20 0.72
CA SER A 211 18.45 -19.17 1.84
C SER A 211 19.90 -19.66 2.09
N PRO A 212 20.32 -19.90 3.35
CA PRO A 212 19.51 -19.83 4.56
C PRO A 212 19.28 -18.42 5.08
N ILE A 213 18.10 -18.32 5.68
CA ILE A 213 17.62 -17.37 6.66
C ILE A 213 18.43 -17.13 7.93
N THR A 214 18.63 -15.91 8.42
CA THR A 214 18.86 -15.74 9.89
C THR A 214 17.86 -14.75 10.46
N LEU A 215 16.94 -15.26 11.29
CA LEU A 215 15.94 -14.48 12.00
C LEU A 215 16.39 -14.22 13.44
N CYS A 216 16.30 -12.97 13.89
CA CYS A 216 16.41 -12.63 15.31
C CYS A 216 15.36 -11.57 15.62
N CYS A 217 14.24 -11.99 16.22
CA CYS A 217 13.06 -11.15 16.40
C CYS A 217 12.56 -11.21 17.84
N TRP A 218 12.14 -10.06 18.36
CA TRP A 218 11.46 -9.91 19.66
C TRP A 218 10.06 -9.37 19.39
N HIS A 219 9.06 -9.92 20.05
CA HIS A 219 7.67 -9.46 19.93
C HIS A 219 7.50 -7.97 20.31
N ASP A 220 8.20 -7.48 21.34
CA ASP A 220 8.16 -6.08 21.78
C ASP A 220 9.16 -5.16 21.03
N GLY A 221 9.90 -5.69 20.05
CA GLY A 221 10.96 -4.95 19.37
C GLY A 221 12.13 -4.56 20.27
N LEU A 222 13.05 -3.73 19.75
CA LEU A 222 14.25 -3.30 20.49
C LEU A 222 13.90 -2.39 21.68
N GLU A 223 12.89 -1.53 21.53
CA GLU A 223 12.47 -0.62 22.60
C GLU A 223 11.98 -1.39 23.84
N GLY A 224 11.16 -2.44 23.64
CA GLY A 224 10.72 -3.30 24.73
C GLY A 224 11.87 -4.01 25.44
N LEU A 225 12.84 -4.53 24.67
CA LEU A 225 14.05 -5.15 25.21
C LEU A 225 14.85 -4.17 26.10
N LEU A 226 15.07 -2.95 25.61
CA LEU A 226 15.82 -1.92 26.33
C LEU A 226 15.14 -1.55 27.66
N LYS A 227 13.81 -1.41 27.67
CA LYS A 227 13.03 -1.16 28.89
C LYS A 227 13.16 -2.29 29.92
N GLN A 228 13.37 -3.54 29.49
CA GLN A 228 13.47 -4.70 30.37
C GLN A 228 14.89 -4.96 30.90
N HIS A 229 15.94 -4.55 30.16
CA HIS A 229 17.32 -4.98 30.43
C HIS A 229 18.25 -3.96 31.12
N GLU A 230 17.92 -2.67 31.21
CA GLU A 230 18.75 -1.75 31.99
C GLU A 230 18.38 -1.79 33.49
N ARG A 231 19.29 -2.33 34.32
CA ARG A 231 19.11 -2.41 35.78
C ARG A 231 19.24 -1.06 36.50
N THR A 232 19.69 0.01 35.82
CA THR A 232 19.69 1.39 36.34
C THR A 232 19.95 2.40 35.19
N PRO A 233 18.96 2.68 34.32
CA PRO A 233 19.10 3.72 33.31
C PRO A 233 19.31 5.08 33.97
N THR A 234 20.22 5.90 33.46
CA THR A 234 19.99 7.34 33.57
C THR A 234 18.84 7.69 32.63
N GLU A 235 17.99 8.64 33.00
CA GLU A 235 16.88 9.10 32.15
C GLU A 235 17.35 9.51 30.74
N GLN A 236 18.58 10.05 30.67
CA GLN A 236 19.25 10.40 29.42
C GLN A 236 19.59 9.18 28.54
N ASN A 237 20.14 8.11 29.12
CA ASN A 237 20.49 6.90 28.37
C ASN A 237 19.24 6.20 27.84
N LEU A 238 18.20 6.07 28.68
CA LEU A 238 16.94 5.46 28.25
C LEU A 238 16.28 6.26 27.13
N THR A 239 16.32 7.59 27.22
CA THR A 239 15.81 8.48 26.16
C THR A 239 16.58 8.28 24.86
N LEU A 240 17.90 8.23 24.90
CA LEU A 240 18.73 8.02 23.71
C LEU A 240 18.48 6.63 23.09
N LEU A 241 18.50 5.58 23.90
CA LEU A 241 18.30 4.20 23.46
C LEU A 241 16.89 4.01 22.87
N THR A 242 15.87 4.63 23.46
CA THR A 242 14.50 4.63 22.93
C THR A 242 14.42 5.35 21.59
N ARG A 243 15.12 6.49 21.42
CA ARG A 243 15.20 7.19 20.13
C ARG A 243 15.89 6.36 19.05
N ILE A 244 16.99 5.68 19.39
CA ILE A 244 17.70 4.78 18.47
C ILE A 244 16.79 3.61 18.05
N ALA A 245 16.09 3.00 19.02
CA ALA A 245 15.14 1.92 18.73
C ALA A 245 13.99 2.39 17.83
N ALA A 246 13.47 3.61 18.05
CA ALA A 246 12.43 4.19 17.22
C ALA A 246 12.91 4.45 15.78
N ASP A 247 14.11 5.00 15.59
CA ASP A 247 14.69 5.20 14.25
C ASP A 247 14.94 3.86 13.54
N GLN A 248 15.43 2.85 14.28
CA GLN A 248 15.56 1.49 13.73
C GLN A 248 14.21 0.92 13.30
N ALA A 249 13.17 1.01 14.14
CA ALA A 249 11.84 0.48 13.84
C ALA A 249 11.17 1.22 12.66
N MET A 250 11.45 2.51 12.48
CA MET A 250 11.00 3.28 11.33
C MET A 250 11.64 2.77 10.03
N ARG A 251 12.95 2.49 10.05
CA ARG A 251 13.71 2.06 8.86
C ARG A 251 13.56 0.58 8.55
N LEU A 252 13.39 -0.24 9.59
CA LEU A 252 13.29 -1.71 9.54
C LEU A 252 12.05 -2.19 10.32
N PRO A 253 10.84 -1.80 9.87
CA PRO A 253 9.61 -2.22 10.52
C PRO A 253 9.43 -3.74 10.41
N LYS A 254 8.91 -4.34 11.46
CA LYS A 254 8.64 -5.78 11.54
C LYS A 254 7.14 -6.03 11.47
N SER A 255 6.78 -7.16 10.87
CA SER A 255 5.40 -7.52 10.62
C SER A 255 5.10 -8.96 11.05
N ALA A 256 3.81 -9.20 11.29
CA ALA A 256 3.20 -10.51 11.45
C ALA A 256 2.00 -10.63 10.50
N GLY A 257 1.71 -11.82 9.98
CA GLY A 257 0.50 -12.06 9.21
C GLY A 257 -0.78 -11.91 10.05
N PHE A 258 -1.92 -11.68 9.39
CA PHE A 258 -3.21 -11.54 10.08
C PHE A 258 -3.67 -12.80 10.82
N HIS A 259 -3.15 -13.98 10.47
CA HIS A 259 -3.48 -15.23 11.16
C HIS A 259 -2.89 -15.27 12.59
N HIS A 260 -1.88 -14.43 12.91
CA HIS A 260 -1.38 -14.21 14.28
C HIS A 260 -2.17 -13.17 15.08
N TYR A 261 -3.33 -12.74 14.57
CA TYR A 261 -4.12 -11.73 15.26
C TYR A 261 -4.54 -12.12 16.69
N PRO A 262 -4.92 -13.37 17.02
CA PRO A 262 -5.21 -13.75 18.40
C PRO A 262 -4.05 -13.47 19.37
N GLU A 263 -2.84 -13.91 19.03
CA GLU A 263 -1.63 -13.74 19.84
C GLU A 263 -1.24 -12.27 19.93
N TRP A 264 -1.33 -11.57 18.80
CA TRP A 264 -1.06 -10.14 18.71
C TRP A 264 -2.01 -9.34 19.59
N PHE A 265 -3.32 -9.64 19.55
CA PHE A 265 -4.33 -8.95 20.34
C PHE A 265 -4.10 -9.16 21.83
N GLU A 266 -3.89 -10.39 22.29
CA GLU A 266 -3.64 -10.65 23.70
C GLU A 266 -2.37 -9.96 24.21
N ARG A 267 -1.32 -9.88 23.38
CA ARG A 267 -0.08 -9.19 23.75
C ARG A 267 -0.24 -7.67 23.83
N PHE A 268 -1.00 -7.09 22.92
CA PHE A 268 -1.08 -5.64 22.73
C PHE A 268 -2.46 -5.03 23.08
N ARG A 269 -3.34 -5.76 23.77
CA ARG A 269 -4.63 -5.21 24.20
C ARG A 269 -4.44 -4.04 25.16
N LEU A 270 -5.43 -3.16 25.18
CA LEU A 270 -5.40 -1.99 26.05
C LEU A 270 -5.54 -2.43 27.52
N ALA A 271 -4.75 -1.81 28.39
CA ALA A 271 -4.84 -2.02 29.83
C ALA A 271 -5.96 -1.17 30.43
N ALA A 272 -6.50 -1.61 31.57
CA ALA A 272 -7.52 -0.87 32.30
C ALA A 272 -7.06 0.57 32.64
N PRO A 273 -7.97 1.56 32.62
CA PRO A 273 -7.71 2.88 33.17
C PRO A 273 -7.29 2.80 34.64
N LYS A 274 -6.53 3.80 35.12
CA LYS A 274 -6.09 3.86 36.53
C LYS A 274 -7.26 4.19 37.46
N ASP A 275 -7.19 3.68 38.70
CA ASP A 275 -8.30 3.72 39.65
C ASP A 275 -8.80 5.13 40.02
N ASP A 276 -7.93 6.13 39.92
CA ASP A 276 -8.21 7.52 40.33
C ASP A 276 -8.84 8.39 39.24
N GLN A 277 -9.12 7.86 38.04
CA GLN A 277 -9.81 8.62 36.99
C GLN A 277 -11.34 8.59 37.24
N PRO A 278 -11.97 9.71 37.60
CA PRO A 278 -13.41 9.74 37.79
C PRO A 278 -14.12 9.54 36.44
N GLN A 279 -15.05 8.60 36.39
CA GLN A 279 -15.93 8.44 35.24
C GLN A 279 -16.97 9.56 35.24
N GLN A 280 -16.76 10.58 34.41
CA GLN A 280 -17.63 11.77 34.35
C GLN A 280 -18.83 11.62 33.41
N CYS A 281 -18.79 10.70 32.44
CA CYS A 281 -19.82 10.56 31.41
C CYS A 281 -20.85 9.47 31.75
N ARG A 282 -22.14 9.84 31.81
CA ARG A 282 -23.27 8.91 31.97
C ARG A 282 -23.57 8.22 30.65
N THR A 283 -22.89 7.12 30.39
CA THR A 283 -23.03 6.37 29.13
C THR A 283 -24.26 5.47 29.14
N GLY A 284 -25.14 5.67 28.17
CA GLY A 284 -26.24 4.77 27.85
C GLY A 284 -25.83 3.72 26.82
N VAL A 285 -26.39 2.51 26.91
CA VAL A 285 -26.21 1.43 25.91
C VAL A 285 -27.53 1.19 25.19
N LEU A 286 -27.50 1.32 23.87
CA LEU A 286 -28.62 1.01 22.98
C LEU A 286 -28.41 -0.39 22.38
N LEU A 287 -29.08 -1.40 22.94
CA LEU A 287 -29.01 -2.77 22.44
C LEU A 287 -30.00 -2.96 21.29
N ILE A 288 -29.49 -3.06 20.07
CA ILE A 288 -30.29 -3.17 18.84
C ILE A 288 -30.48 -4.65 18.51
N SER A 289 -31.73 -5.11 18.42
CA SER A 289 -32.05 -6.53 18.27
C SER A 289 -33.26 -6.77 17.38
N ASP A 290 -33.22 -7.87 16.62
CA ASP A 290 -34.36 -8.45 15.90
C ASP A 290 -35.19 -9.43 16.77
N GLY A 291 -34.91 -9.50 18.08
CA GLY A 291 -35.62 -10.34 19.05
C GLY A 291 -34.98 -11.70 19.32
N ASP A 292 -33.75 -11.95 18.83
CA ASP A 292 -33.01 -13.17 19.16
C ASP A 292 -32.44 -13.11 20.58
N THR A 293 -33.13 -13.81 21.49
CA THR A 293 -32.76 -13.86 22.92
C THR A 293 -31.37 -14.45 23.19
N GLN A 294 -30.83 -15.31 22.32
CA GLN A 294 -29.50 -15.89 22.49
C GLN A 294 -28.42 -14.85 22.17
N LEU A 295 -28.59 -14.14 21.05
CA LEU A 295 -27.68 -13.05 20.67
C LEU A 295 -27.72 -11.91 21.69
N GLU A 296 -28.92 -11.55 22.17
CA GLU A 296 -29.09 -10.57 23.26
C GLU A 296 -28.33 -10.98 24.53
N ALA A 297 -28.39 -12.26 24.92
CA ALA A 297 -27.70 -12.75 26.11
C ALA A 297 -26.17 -12.62 26.01
N ILE A 298 -25.59 -12.82 24.81
CA ILE A 298 -24.15 -12.62 24.57
C ILE A 298 -23.78 -11.16 24.82
N SER A 299 -24.50 -10.23 24.20
CA SER A 299 -24.26 -8.79 24.34
C SER A 299 -24.41 -8.33 25.79
N LEU A 300 -25.47 -8.77 26.48
CA LEU A 300 -25.72 -8.43 27.88
C LEU A 300 -24.66 -9.00 28.83
N ALA A 301 -24.13 -10.21 28.56
CA ALA A 301 -23.08 -10.81 29.38
C ALA A 301 -21.82 -9.94 29.42
N SER A 302 -21.50 -9.24 28.33
CA SER A 302 -20.34 -8.33 28.25
C SER A 302 -20.46 -7.08 29.12
N MET A 303 -21.66 -6.76 29.63
CA MET A 303 -21.82 -5.67 30.60
C MET A 303 -21.19 -6.03 31.96
N ASN A 304 -21.12 -7.32 32.30
CA ASN A 304 -20.51 -7.78 33.55
C ASN A 304 -18.97 -7.68 33.55
N SER A 305 -18.34 -7.56 32.37
CA SER A 305 -16.89 -7.37 32.23
C SER A 305 -16.49 -5.89 32.22
N GLN A 306 -17.46 -4.98 32.28
CA GLN A 306 -17.21 -3.56 32.43
C GLN A 306 -16.94 -3.24 33.90
N ARG A 307 -15.98 -2.34 34.15
CA ARG A 307 -15.63 -1.93 35.52
C ARG A 307 -16.76 -1.11 36.16
N THR A 308 -17.46 -0.31 35.36
CA THR A 308 -18.69 0.38 35.75
C THR A 308 -19.83 -0.04 34.84
N ALA A 309 -20.99 -0.30 35.43
CA ALA A 309 -22.22 -0.58 34.68
C ALA A 309 -22.65 0.65 33.84
N PRO A 310 -23.29 0.45 32.68
CA PRO A 310 -23.86 1.57 31.94
C PRO A 310 -24.91 2.30 32.79
N HIS A 311 -25.02 3.62 32.62
CA HIS A 311 -26.01 4.44 33.33
C HIS A 311 -27.43 3.98 33.04
N GLN A 312 -27.70 3.63 31.78
CA GLN A 312 -28.95 3.04 31.33
C GLN A 312 -28.66 2.06 30.20
N LEU A 313 -29.33 0.91 30.20
CA LEU A 313 -29.35 0.00 29.07
C LEU A 313 -30.79 -0.11 28.56
N VAL A 314 -30.99 0.17 27.27
CA VAL A 314 -32.31 0.09 26.64
C VAL A 314 -32.22 -0.79 25.41
N LYS A 315 -33.11 -1.78 25.33
CA LYS A 315 -33.29 -2.62 24.15
C LYS A 315 -34.16 -1.87 23.12
N ALA A 316 -33.73 -1.89 21.87
CA ALA A 316 -34.43 -1.32 20.73
C ALA A 316 -34.77 -2.41 19.70
N ASP A 317 -35.92 -2.26 19.06
CA ASP A 317 -36.25 -2.98 17.84
C ASP A 317 -35.40 -2.41 16.70
N ALA A 318 -34.71 -3.26 15.94
CA ALA A 318 -33.86 -2.81 14.83
C ALA A 318 -34.62 -2.02 13.75
N ALA A 319 -35.93 -2.22 13.64
CA ALA A 319 -36.79 -1.47 12.72
C ALA A 319 -37.20 -0.08 13.25
N ASP A 320 -37.13 0.16 14.57
CA ASP A 320 -37.44 1.47 15.16
C ASP A 320 -36.69 1.74 16.48
N LEU A 321 -35.62 2.52 16.36
CA LEU A 321 -34.75 2.93 17.45
C LEU A 321 -35.31 4.13 18.24
N LEU A 322 -36.26 4.87 17.68
CA LEU A 322 -36.68 6.17 18.22
C LEU A 322 -37.23 6.10 19.66
N PRO A 323 -38.08 5.11 20.04
CA PRO A 323 -38.56 4.99 21.41
C PRO A 323 -37.42 4.75 22.42
N ALA A 324 -36.49 3.86 22.07
CA ALA A 324 -35.37 3.50 22.92
C ALA A 324 -34.37 4.65 23.09
N LEU A 325 -34.10 5.38 22.00
CA LEU A 325 -33.26 6.58 22.04
C LEU A 325 -33.87 7.66 22.94
N LYS A 326 -35.17 7.94 22.82
CA LYS A 326 -35.85 8.89 23.70
C LYS A 326 -35.73 8.49 25.17
N GLN A 327 -35.90 7.21 25.48
CA GLN A 327 -35.72 6.71 26.84
C GLN A 327 -34.30 6.96 27.38
N LEU A 328 -33.26 6.77 26.55
CA LEU A 328 -31.88 7.07 26.95
C LEU A 328 -31.65 8.57 27.18
N LEU A 329 -32.18 9.43 26.29
CA LEU A 329 -32.08 10.88 26.41
C LEU A 329 -32.81 11.39 27.66
N GLU A 330 -34.03 10.92 27.92
CA GLU A 330 -34.84 11.27 29.10
C GLU A 330 -34.23 10.75 30.41
N ALA A 331 -33.49 9.63 30.37
CA ALA A 331 -32.73 9.13 31.51
C ALA A 331 -31.49 9.98 31.84
N GLY A 332 -31.21 11.03 31.04
CA GLY A 332 -30.09 11.93 31.24
C GLY A 332 -28.74 11.31 30.90
N CYS A 333 -28.68 10.42 29.90
CA CYS A 333 -27.40 9.96 29.37
C CYS A 333 -26.65 11.14 28.73
N ASP A 334 -25.33 11.19 28.88
CA ASP A 334 -24.46 12.15 28.20
C ASP A 334 -24.03 11.63 26.82
N ALA A 335 -24.02 10.30 26.67
CA ALA A 335 -23.61 9.61 25.47
C ALA A 335 -24.35 8.28 25.27
N VAL A 336 -24.38 7.79 24.04
CA VAL A 336 -24.98 6.50 23.66
C VAL A 336 -23.96 5.64 22.92
N VAL A 337 -23.80 4.40 23.37
CA VAL A 337 -23.06 3.34 22.67
C VAL A 337 -24.07 2.37 22.04
N PRO A 338 -24.15 2.29 20.70
CA PRO A 338 -24.93 1.24 20.03
C PRO A 338 -24.22 -0.11 20.18
N LEU A 339 -25.01 -1.16 20.41
CA LEU A 339 -24.54 -2.54 20.48
C LEU A 339 -25.52 -3.42 19.72
N MET A 340 -25.06 -4.09 18.66
CA MET A 340 -25.88 -5.06 17.93
C MET A 340 -25.98 -6.35 18.74
N ALA A 341 -27.16 -6.95 18.79
CA ALA A 341 -27.35 -8.25 19.45
C ALA A 341 -26.40 -9.29 18.84
N GLY A 342 -25.64 -9.98 19.70
CA GLY A 342 -24.62 -10.96 19.32
C GLY A 342 -23.20 -10.39 19.30
N ASP A 343 -23.05 -9.07 19.13
CA ASP A 343 -21.77 -8.39 19.34
C ASP A 343 -21.56 -8.12 20.83
N HIS A 344 -20.31 -7.87 21.23
CA HIS A 344 -19.98 -7.57 22.62
C HIS A 344 -18.87 -6.54 22.77
N LEU A 345 -18.83 -5.91 23.94
CA LEU A 345 -17.79 -4.96 24.30
C LEU A 345 -16.60 -5.67 24.94
N GLY A 346 -15.39 -5.21 24.59
CA GLY A 346 -14.16 -5.62 25.27
C GLY A 346 -14.15 -5.20 26.75
N MET A 347 -13.26 -5.79 27.53
CA MET A 347 -13.07 -5.40 28.93
C MET A 347 -12.78 -3.90 29.05
N HIS A 348 -13.48 -3.22 29.96
CA HIS A 348 -13.33 -1.78 30.21
C HIS A 348 -13.61 -0.85 29.01
N ALA A 349 -14.25 -1.36 27.95
CA ALA A 349 -14.53 -0.58 26.75
C ALA A 349 -15.37 0.68 27.04
N LEU A 350 -16.37 0.61 27.92
CA LEU A 350 -17.21 1.78 28.23
C LEU A 350 -16.42 2.96 28.81
N GLU A 351 -15.42 2.69 29.66
CA GLU A 351 -14.56 3.73 30.23
C GLU A 351 -13.70 4.35 29.14
N HIS A 352 -13.01 3.54 28.34
CA HIS A 352 -12.18 4.03 27.25
C HIS A 352 -12.98 4.81 26.21
N LEU A 353 -14.15 4.33 25.80
CA LEU A 353 -15.02 5.03 24.87
C LEU A 353 -15.49 6.36 25.45
N SER A 354 -15.84 6.41 26.74
CA SER A 354 -16.30 7.66 27.36
C SER A 354 -15.26 8.79 27.33
N THR A 355 -13.96 8.46 27.43
CA THR A 355 -12.88 9.45 27.30
C THR A 355 -12.75 10.06 25.91
N LEU A 356 -13.35 9.43 24.88
CA LEU A 356 -13.32 9.94 23.51
C LEU A 356 -14.19 11.19 23.31
N LEU A 357 -15.09 11.47 24.24
CA LEU A 357 -15.95 12.66 24.22
C LEU A 357 -15.38 13.84 24.99
N GLU A 358 -14.18 13.68 25.59
CA GLU A 358 -13.44 14.79 26.18
C GLU A 358 -12.97 15.77 25.09
N ASP A 359 -12.68 17.02 25.48
CA ASP A 359 -12.25 18.10 24.59
C ASP A 359 -13.22 18.39 23.43
N ASP A 360 -14.53 18.41 23.74
CA ASP A 360 -15.62 18.80 22.83
C ASP A 360 -15.76 17.91 21.57
N CYS A 361 -15.23 16.68 21.59
CA CYS A 361 -15.48 15.70 20.53
C CYS A 361 -16.97 15.32 20.48
N ALA A 362 -17.58 15.45 19.29
CA ALA A 362 -19.01 15.18 19.13
C ALA A 362 -19.35 13.70 19.22
N TRP A 363 -18.43 12.87 18.74
CA TRP A 363 -18.48 11.42 18.86
C TRP A 363 -17.09 10.82 18.63
N GLY A 364 -16.95 9.55 18.96
CA GLY A 364 -15.72 8.83 18.68
C GLY A 364 -15.95 7.34 18.45
N TYR A 365 -14.91 6.65 18.03
CA TYR A 365 -14.97 5.22 17.80
C TYR A 365 -13.65 4.52 18.08
N ALA A 366 -13.76 3.24 18.39
CA ALA A 366 -12.68 2.30 18.51
C ALA A 366 -12.66 1.34 17.30
N ASP A 367 -11.62 0.53 17.19
CA ASP A 367 -11.56 -0.54 16.22
C ASP A 367 -12.43 -1.72 16.67
N CYS A 368 -12.71 -2.61 15.72
CA CYS A 368 -13.42 -3.84 16.01
C CYS A 368 -12.74 -5.05 15.37
N ASP A 369 -13.09 -6.22 15.84
CA ASP A 369 -12.71 -7.50 15.22
C ASP A 369 -13.91 -8.44 15.25
N ARG A 370 -13.70 -9.74 15.03
CA ARG A 370 -14.76 -10.74 14.99
C ARG A 370 -14.41 -11.97 15.79
N ASP A 371 -15.40 -12.51 16.50
CA ASP A 371 -15.29 -13.82 17.14
C ASP A 371 -15.02 -14.86 16.06
N GLY A 372 -14.01 -15.70 16.29
CA GLY A 372 -13.72 -16.88 15.50
C GLY A 372 -14.65 -18.04 15.88
N PRO A 373 -14.72 -19.10 15.06
CA PRO A 373 -15.60 -20.24 15.32
C PRO A 373 -15.32 -20.98 16.64
N GLN A 374 -14.11 -20.86 17.20
CA GLN A 374 -13.71 -21.49 18.46
C GLN A 374 -13.59 -20.47 19.61
N GLY A 375 -14.07 -19.24 19.42
CA GLY A 375 -14.01 -18.16 20.40
C GLY A 375 -12.71 -17.35 20.40
N GLU A 376 -11.79 -17.64 19.48
CA GLU A 376 -10.57 -16.86 19.25
C GLU A 376 -10.85 -15.50 18.61
N ARG A 377 -9.92 -14.55 18.71
CA ARG A 377 -10.04 -13.27 18.00
C ARG A 377 -9.65 -13.40 16.53
N SER A 378 -10.46 -12.87 15.61
CA SER A 378 -10.16 -12.94 14.17
C SER A 378 -10.59 -11.67 13.42
N LEU A 379 -10.08 -11.48 12.20
CA LEU A 379 -10.56 -10.49 11.22
C LEU A 379 -10.73 -9.07 11.77
N PRO A 380 -9.63 -8.43 12.20
CA PRO A 380 -9.68 -7.08 12.72
C PRO A 380 -9.99 -6.05 11.63
N TRP A 381 -10.95 -5.19 11.92
CA TRP A 381 -11.22 -3.95 11.21
C TRP A 381 -10.44 -2.84 11.92
N LEU A 382 -9.21 -2.64 11.45
CA LEU A 382 -8.28 -1.62 11.91
C LEU A 382 -8.50 -0.34 11.09
N LYS A 383 -9.13 0.66 11.70
CA LYS A 383 -9.78 1.74 10.97
C LYS A 383 -8.85 2.95 10.76
N PRO A 384 -8.98 3.67 9.65
CA PRO A 384 -8.39 5.01 9.54
C PRO A 384 -9.11 5.98 10.48
N VAL A 385 -8.66 7.24 10.50
CA VAL A 385 -9.47 8.35 11.02
C VAL A 385 -10.79 8.52 10.23
N TRP A 386 -11.73 9.29 10.77
CA TRP A 386 -13.05 9.48 10.17
C TRP A 386 -12.92 9.98 8.73
N ASP A 387 -13.65 9.31 7.85
CA ASP A 387 -13.66 9.57 6.43
C ASP A 387 -15.08 9.32 5.92
N ILE A 388 -15.82 10.40 5.65
CA ILE A 388 -17.18 10.30 5.15
C ILE A 388 -17.24 9.62 3.78
N ASP A 389 -16.21 9.77 2.93
CA ASP A 389 -16.16 9.14 1.61
C ASP A 389 -16.11 7.63 1.73
N LEU A 390 -15.28 7.16 2.64
CA LEU A 390 -15.20 5.76 3.00
C LEU A 390 -16.49 5.26 3.66
N PHE A 391 -17.08 6.03 4.59
CA PHE A 391 -18.35 5.70 5.23
C PHE A 391 -19.48 5.53 4.21
N MET A 392 -19.62 6.45 3.26
CA MET A 392 -20.63 6.36 2.20
C MET A 392 -20.46 5.08 1.38
N GLY A 393 -19.22 4.70 1.08
CA GLY A 393 -18.92 3.45 0.39
C GLY A 393 -19.19 2.20 1.23
N ALA A 394 -18.80 2.20 2.51
CA ALA A 394 -19.01 1.12 3.47
C ALA A 394 -18.97 1.63 4.91
N ASP A 395 -19.93 1.21 5.74
CA ASP A 395 -19.91 1.56 7.16
C ASP A 395 -18.96 0.65 7.94
N ILE A 396 -17.71 1.12 8.10
CA ILE A 396 -16.72 0.48 8.97
C ILE A 396 -16.59 1.17 10.33
N PHE A 397 -17.24 2.32 10.53
CA PHE A 397 -16.94 3.22 11.65
C PHE A 397 -17.86 2.96 12.84
N THR A 398 -19.15 2.73 12.60
CA THR A 398 -20.14 2.64 13.68
C THR A 398 -19.94 1.49 14.68
N PRO A 399 -19.41 0.30 14.31
CA PRO A 399 -19.16 -0.74 15.30
C PRO A 399 -18.08 -0.29 16.28
N GLY A 400 -18.41 -0.14 17.57
CA GLY A 400 -17.49 0.41 18.57
C GLY A 400 -17.46 1.93 18.64
N ALA A 401 -18.50 2.60 18.12
CA ALA A 401 -18.68 4.04 18.27
C ALA A 401 -19.39 4.42 19.58
N ILE A 402 -19.20 5.67 20.00
CA ILE A 402 -19.91 6.34 21.08
C ILE A 402 -20.30 7.73 20.59
N PHE A 403 -21.57 8.10 20.75
CA PHE A 403 -22.12 9.37 20.27
C PHE A 403 -22.57 10.22 21.43
N SER A 404 -22.17 11.50 21.47
CA SER A 404 -22.76 12.45 22.43
C SER A 404 -24.27 12.59 22.16
N THR A 405 -25.05 12.85 23.20
CA THR A 405 -26.47 13.17 23.01
C THR A 405 -26.66 14.42 22.15
N ALA A 406 -25.74 15.39 22.22
CA ALA A 406 -25.76 16.59 21.39
C ALA A 406 -25.69 16.28 19.88
N ILE A 407 -24.83 15.35 19.44
CA ILE A 407 -24.78 14.99 18.01
C ILE A 407 -26.00 14.16 17.58
N ILE A 408 -26.54 13.33 18.48
CA ILE A 408 -27.78 12.58 18.23
C ILE A 408 -28.95 13.56 18.04
N ASP A 409 -29.11 14.56 18.91
CA ASP A 409 -30.17 15.56 18.81
C ASP A 409 -30.07 16.34 17.49
N LYS A 410 -28.86 16.76 17.11
CA LYS A 410 -28.61 17.40 15.80
C LYS A 410 -29.01 16.46 14.65
N ALA A 411 -28.61 15.20 14.69
CA ALA A 411 -28.96 14.22 13.67
C ALA A 411 -30.48 14.03 13.55
N LEU A 412 -31.17 13.87 14.68
CA LEU A 412 -32.62 13.70 14.72
C LEU A 412 -33.39 14.90 14.15
N ALA A 413 -32.84 16.12 14.31
CA ALA A 413 -33.39 17.35 13.77
C ALA A 413 -33.21 17.51 12.25
N LEU A 414 -32.18 16.86 11.67
CA LEU A 414 -31.92 16.89 10.22
C LEU A 414 -32.81 15.94 9.43
N ILE A 415 -33.27 14.86 10.07
CA ILE A 415 -34.12 13.87 9.41
C ILE A 415 -35.50 14.50 9.12
N PRO A 416 -35.97 14.50 7.86
CA PRO A 416 -37.24 15.11 7.48
C PRO A 416 -38.43 14.55 8.26
N ALA A 417 -39.40 15.42 8.56
CA ALA A 417 -40.70 14.97 9.07
C ALA A 417 -41.48 14.27 7.95
N THR A 418 -42.09 13.12 8.26
CA THR A 418 -42.95 12.37 7.35
C THR A 418 -44.41 12.44 7.80
N ASP A 419 -45.34 12.39 6.84
CA ASP A 419 -46.77 12.26 7.11
C ASP A 419 -47.10 10.81 7.54
N GLY A 420 -46.76 10.42 8.77
CA GLY A 420 -47.00 9.08 9.31
C GLY A 420 -46.26 8.80 10.63
N PRO A 421 -46.40 7.59 11.21
CA PRO A 421 -45.58 7.16 12.34
C PRO A 421 -44.11 7.14 11.90
N ARG A 422 -43.27 7.94 12.57
CA ARG A 422 -41.84 8.03 12.28
C ARG A 422 -41.12 6.84 12.90
N THR A 423 -40.68 5.90 12.07
CA THR A 423 -39.71 4.86 12.44
C THR A 423 -38.30 5.33 12.11
N LEU A 424 -37.31 4.90 12.89
CA LEU A 424 -35.90 5.24 12.67
C LEU A 424 -35.02 3.99 12.77
N ASP A 425 -34.46 3.53 11.66
CA ASP A 425 -33.47 2.44 11.67
C ASP A 425 -32.03 2.95 11.90
N TRP A 426 -31.10 2.03 12.14
CA TRP A 426 -29.69 2.35 12.39
C TRP A 426 -29.00 3.07 11.22
N HIS A 427 -29.31 2.69 9.97
CA HIS A 427 -28.68 3.28 8.79
C HIS A 427 -29.11 4.73 8.58
N GLN A 428 -30.39 5.04 8.83
CA GLN A 428 -30.90 6.40 8.81
C GLN A 428 -30.25 7.26 9.90
N LEU A 429 -30.15 6.75 11.12
CA LEU A 429 -29.52 7.46 12.22
C LEU A 429 -28.03 7.71 11.95
N SER A 430 -27.27 6.70 11.50
CA SER A 430 -25.83 6.85 11.24
C SER A 430 -25.56 7.80 10.07
N ALA A 431 -26.39 7.77 9.01
CA ALA A 431 -26.33 8.75 7.94
C ALA A 431 -26.62 10.18 8.44
N ALA A 432 -27.60 10.35 9.32
CA ALA A 432 -27.93 11.66 9.89
C ALA A 432 -26.84 12.18 10.84
N ILE A 433 -26.17 11.30 11.59
CA ILE A 433 -25.00 11.65 12.38
C ILE A 433 -23.85 12.08 11.48
N ALA A 434 -23.60 11.37 10.36
CA ALA A 434 -22.58 11.77 9.38
C ALA A 434 -22.89 13.17 8.81
N LEU A 435 -24.15 13.44 8.43
CA LEU A 435 -24.55 14.78 7.96
C LEU A 435 -24.37 15.85 9.04
N ALA A 436 -24.80 15.58 10.28
CA ALA A 436 -24.63 16.50 11.40
C ALA A 436 -23.15 16.77 11.70
N THR A 437 -22.29 15.77 11.52
CA THR A 437 -20.85 15.87 11.71
C THR A 437 -20.27 16.88 10.71
N GLU A 438 -20.49 16.68 9.40
CA GLU A 438 -19.95 17.57 8.37
C GLU A 438 -20.55 18.98 8.43
N THR A 439 -21.87 19.10 8.62
CA THR A 439 -22.56 20.40 8.62
C THR A 439 -22.24 21.25 9.85
N SER A 440 -21.81 20.64 10.96
CA SER A 440 -21.37 21.35 12.15
C SER A 440 -19.85 21.35 12.35
N GLN A 441 -19.09 20.85 11.37
CA GLN A 441 -17.62 20.73 11.41
C GLN A 441 -17.14 20.10 12.71
N ALA A 442 -17.82 19.04 13.11
CA ALA A 442 -17.64 18.43 14.41
C ALA A 442 -16.34 17.61 14.45
N VAL A 443 -15.66 17.65 15.58
CA VAL A 443 -14.45 16.83 15.81
C VAL A 443 -14.85 15.40 16.11
N VAL A 444 -14.22 14.45 15.40
CA VAL A 444 -14.39 13.01 15.61
C VAL A 444 -13.12 12.40 16.19
N ALA A 445 -13.28 11.62 17.27
CA ALA A 445 -12.20 10.91 17.92
C ALA A 445 -12.07 9.46 17.42
N HIS A 446 -10.85 9.00 17.15
CA HIS A 446 -10.53 7.60 16.91
C HIS A 446 -9.52 7.12 17.94
N LEU A 447 -9.88 6.07 18.67
CA LEU A 447 -8.96 5.32 19.51
C LEU A 447 -8.51 4.07 18.75
N PRO A 448 -7.22 3.96 18.35
CA PRO A 448 -6.70 2.84 17.55
C PRO A 448 -6.53 1.53 18.35
N HIS A 449 -7.57 1.14 19.08
CA HIS A 449 -7.66 -0.05 19.90
C HIS A 449 -8.94 -0.81 19.59
N VAL A 450 -8.86 -2.14 19.60
CA VAL A 450 -10.03 -2.99 19.43
C VAL A 450 -10.77 -3.09 20.76
N LEU A 451 -11.95 -2.47 20.83
CA LEU A 451 -12.81 -2.43 22.03
C LEU A 451 -14.22 -2.99 21.76
N TYR A 452 -14.49 -3.38 20.52
CA TYR A 452 -15.78 -3.91 20.08
C TYR A 452 -15.55 -5.21 19.32
N HIS A 453 -16.28 -6.25 19.70
CA HIS A 453 -16.12 -7.59 19.17
C HIS A 453 -17.39 -7.99 18.45
N ARG A 454 -17.30 -8.16 17.13
CA ARG A 454 -18.43 -8.55 16.30
C ARG A 454 -18.69 -10.03 16.45
N SER A 455 -19.96 -10.41 16.38
CA SER A 455 -20.41 -11.81 16.35
C SER A 455 -19.70 -12.59 15.24
N HIS A 456 -19.44 -13.87 15.48
CA HIS A 456 -18.96 -14.79 14.44
C HIS A 456 -19.92 -14.91 13.25
N LEU A 457 -21.20 -14.53 13.44
CA LEU A 457 -22.22 -14.44 12.39
C LEU A 457 -22.09 -13.18 11.53
N ALA A 458 -21.36 -12.17 12.00
CA ALA A 458 -21.13 -10.94 11.24
C ALA A 458 -20.23 -11.21 10.03
N ALA A 459 -20.48 -10.47 8.95
CA ALA A 459 -19.67 -10.52 7.75
C ALA A 459 -18.19 -10.28 8.05
N ALA A 460 -17.31 -11.07 7.43
CA ALA A 460 -15.87 -10.94 7.67
C ALA A 460 -15.35 -9.54 7.28
N SER A 461 -15.89 -8.98 6.21
CA SER A 461 -15.51 -7.71 5.61
C SER A 461 -16.74 -7.06 4.94
N PRO A 462 -16.79 -5.73 4.76
CA PRO A 462 -17.99 -5.03 4.27
C PRO A 462 -18.52 -5.53 2.92
N GLU A 463 -17.65 -5.93 2.01
CA GLU A 463 -18.03 -6.44 0.68
C GLU A 463 -18.75 -7.80 0.71
N GLN A 464 -18.73 -8.48 1.86
CA GLN A 464 -19.31 -9.81 2.08
C GLN A 464 -20.59 -9.76 2.92
N ALA A 465 -21.05 -8.56 3.30
CA ALA A 465 -22.29 -8.41 4.04
C ALA A 465 -23.52 -8.66 3.15
N GLU A 466 -24.71 -8.61 3.75
CA GLU A 466 -25.97 -8.64 3.01
C GLU A 466 -26.37 -7.25 2.52
N PRO A 467 -26.82 -7.09 1.27
CA PRO A 467 -27.29 -5.80 0.76
C PRO A 467 -28.51 -5.28 1.54
N SER A 468 -28.46 -4.01 1.94
CA SER A 468 -29.53 -3.36 2.70
C SER A 468 -30.15 -2.22 1.89
N ALA A 469 -31.47 -2.32 1.64
CA ALA A 469 -32.22 -1.27 0.95
C ALA A 469 -32.29 0.01 1.79
N GLN A 470 -32.39 -0.14 3.12
CA GLN A 470 -32.35 0.95 4.09
C GLN A 470 -31.01 1.69 4.03
N ARG A 471 -29.90 0.95 3.93
CA ARG A 471 -28.57 1.56 3.77
C ARG A 471 -28.45 2.36 2.48
N LEU A 472 -28.89 1.79 1.36
CA LEU A 472 -28.89 2.47 0.06
C LEU A 472 -29.71 3.78 0.12
N GLN A 473 -30.91 3.74 0.71
CA GLN A 473 -31.76 4.92 0.87
C GLN A 473 -31.12 5.97 1.79
N ALA A 474 -30.55 5.55 2.92
CA ALA A 474 -29.90 6.45 3.87
C ALA A 474 -28.68 7.16 3.27
N ILE A 475 -27.84 6.46 2.49
CA ILE A 475 -26.71 7.09 1.79
C ILE A 475 -27.14 7.92 0.60
N GLY A 476 -28.22 7.54 -0.10
CA GLY A 476 -28.87 8.38 -1.10
C GLY A 476 -29.30 9.73 -0.50
N TRP A 477 -30.00 9.70 0.63
CA TRP A 477 -30.40 10.90 1.36
C TRP A 477 -29.21 11.72 1.87
N LEU A 478 -28.19 11.08 2.45
CA LEU A 478 -26.97 11.77 2.89
C LEU A 478 -26.28 12.49 1.73
N SER A 479 -26.10 11.79 0.60
CA SER A 479 -25.40 12.33 -0.57
C SER A 479 -26.16 13.51 -1.16
N GLU A 480 -27.48 13.41 -1.35
CA GLU A 480 -28.33 14.50 -1.83
C GLU A 480 -28.34 15.69 -0.88
N SER A 481 -28.27 15.44 0.43
CA SER A 481 -28.19 16.50 1.47
C SER A 481 -26.85 17.22 1.47
N LEU A 482 -25.76 16.53 1.14
CA LEU A 482 -24.42 17.12 1.00
C LEU A 482 -24.27 17.91 -0.31
N ALA A 483 -24.85 17.40 -1.40
CA ALA A 483 -24.84 18.05 -2.70
C ALA A 483 -26.10 17.68 -3.50
N SER A 484 -26.97 18.66 -3.77
CA SER A 484 -28.20 18.40 -4.51
C SER A 484 -27.91 17.91 -5.92
N GLY A 485 -28.58 16.82 -6.33
CA GLY A 485 -28.35 16.09 -7.56
C GLY A 485 -27.35 14.94 -7.43
N ALA A 486 -26.82 14.66 -6.23
CA ALA A 486 -25.97 13.49 -6.01
C ALA A 486 -26.80 12.21 -6.01
N SER A 487 -26.28 11.17 -6.65
CA SER A 487 -26.92 9.85 -6.72
C SER A 487 -26.04 8.76 -6.14
N VAL A 488 -26.65 7.66 -5.74
CA VAL A 488 -25.95 6.53 -5.13
C VAL A 488 -26.34 5.23 -5.82
N THR A 489 -25.34 4.41 -6.13
CA THR A 489 -25.53 3.11 -6.77
C THR A 489 -24.76 2.03 -6.03
N GLN A 490 -25.27 0.79 -6.07
CA GLN A 490 -24.55 -0.38 -5.59
C GLN A 490 -23.50 -0.82 -6.61
N LEU A 491 -22.36 -1.36 -6.14
CA LEU A 491 -21.37 -1.93 -7.05
C LEU A 491 -21.82 -3.30 -7.57
N PRO A 492 -21.73 -3.59 -8.89
CA PRO A 492 -22.28 -4.82 -9.47
C PRO A 492 -21.75 -6.13 -8.87
N LYS A 493 -20.45 -6.19 -8.52
CA LYS A 493 -19.81 -7.38 -7.94
C LYS A 493 -19.94 -7.45 -6.41
N PHE A 494 -20.13 -6.30 -5.77
CA PHE A 494 -20.16 -6.14 -4.32
C PHE A 494 -21.33 -5.23 -3.94
N PRO A 495 -22.59 -5.72 -4.00
CA PRO A 495 -23.78 -4.89 -3.88
C PRO A 495 -23.97 -4.21 -2.51
N THR A 496 -23.17 -4.57 -1.50
CA THR A 496 -23.10 -3.87 -0.21
C THR A 496 -22.24 -2.62 -0.24
N LEU A 497 -21.27 -2.56 -1.16
CA LEU A 497 -20.44 -1.39 -1.38
C LEU A 497 -21.20 -0.41 -2.27
N LEU A 498 -21.15 0.87 -1.89
CA LEU A 498 -21.86 1.93 -2.58
C LEU A 498 -20.90 2.87 -3.30
N ARG A 499 -21.36 3.45 -4.40
CA ARG A 499 -20.73 4.55 -5.11
C ARG A 499 -21.65 5.76 -5.07
N THR A 500 -21.14 6.85 -4.50
CA THR A 500 -21.74 8.17 -4.64
C THR A 500 -21.23 8.83 -5.92
N GLN A 501 -22.15 9.33 -6.74
CA GLN A 501 -21.90 10.08 -7.96
C GLN A 501 -22.25 11.55 -7.69
N TRP A 502 -21.24 12.41 -7.72
CA TRP A 502 -21.42 13.83 -7.45
C TRP A 502 -21.89 14.58 -8.70
N PRO A 503 -22.80 15.55 -8.53
CA PRO A 503 -23.33 16.32 -9.65
C PRO A 503 -22.22 17.18 -10.25
N LEU A 504 -22.18 17.22 -11.58
CA LEU A 504 -21.32 18.15 -12.32
C LEU A 504 -22.10 19.43 -12.65
N PRO A 505 -21.44 20.61 -12.65
CA PRO A 505 -22.08 21.84 -13.09
C PRO A 505 -22.45 21.78 -14.57
N ALA A 506 -23.47 22.56 -14.98
CA ALA A 506 -23.91 22.63 -16.37
C ALA A 506 -22.79 23.09 -17.34
N THR A 507 -21.87 23.92 -16.85
CA THR A 507 -20.64 24.30 -17.56
C THR A 507 -19.46 23.74 -16.79
N LEU A 508 -18.75 22.80 -17.41
CA LEU A 508 -17.56 22.20 -16.83
C LEU A 508 -16.37 23.19 -16.88
N PRO A 509 -15.55 23.27 -15.82
CA PRO A 509 -14.36 24.11 -15.83
C PRO A 509 -13.33 23.57 -16.82
N ARG A 510 -12.53 24.45 -17.41
CA ARG A 510 -11.43 24.01 -18.26
C ARG A 510 -10.37 23.25 -17.48
N VAL A 511 -9.93 22.12 -18.02
CA VAL A 511 -8.84 21.30 -17.46
C VAL A 511 -7.59 21.42 -18.34
N SER A 512 -6.43 21.70 -17.75
CA SER A 512 -5.13 21.62 -18.41
C SER A 512 -4.35 20.39 -17.97
N LEU A 513 -4.17 19.41 -18.85
CA LEU A 513 -3.34 18.23 -18.60
C LEU A 513 -1.90 18.47 -19.07
N ILE A 514 -0.95 18.34 -18.14
CA ILE A 514 0.48 18.54 -18.37
C ILE A 514 1.13 17.17 -18.52
N VAL A 515 1.81 16.97 -19.66
CA VAL A 515 2.46 15.71 -20.04
C VAL A 515 3.94 15.97 -20.34
N PRO A 516 4.85 15.82 -19.35
CA PRO A 516 6.29 15.85 -19.57
C PRO A 516 6.73 14.65 -20.42
N THR A 517 7.60 14.86 -21.40
CA THR A 517 8.09 13.77 -22.26
C THR A 517 9.54 13.97 -22.69
N ARG A 518 10.19 12.84 -23.01
CA ARG A 518 11.46 12.78 -23.73
C ARG A 518 11.50 11.47 -24.53
N ASP A 519 11.59 11.57 -25.85
CA ASP A 519 11.60 10.42 -26.76
C ASP A 519 10.41 9.47 -26.53
N GLN A 520 10.58 8.16 -26.79
CA GLN A 520 9.58 7.11 -26.55
C GLN A 520 8.24 7.36 -27.25
N LEU A 521 8.29 7.66 -28.55
CA LEU A 521 7.12 7.96 -29.39
C LEU A 521 5.93 7.00 -29.18
N GLY A 522 6.18 5.70 -29.00
CA GLY A 522 5.11 4.71 -28.79
C GLY A 522 4.24 5.04 -27.57
N LEU A 523 4.88 5.33 -26.43
CA LEU A 523 4.19 5.68 -25.18
C LEU A 523 3.49 7.03 -25.32
N LEU A 524 4.23 8.04 -25.77
CA LEU A 524 3.71 9.40 -25.93
C LEU A 524 2.50 9.43 -26.88
N ARG A 525 2.57 8.71 -28.01
CA ARG A 525 1.46 8.62 -28.94
C ARG A 525 0.25 7.97 -28.29
N THR A 526 0.39 6.82 -27.66
CA THR A 526 -0.73 6.14 -26.97
C THR A 526 -1.41 7.07 -25.95
N CYS A 527 -0.62 7.78 -25.14
CA CYS A 527 -1.12 8.76 -24.18
C CYS A 527 -1.89 9.89 -24.87
N ILE A 528 -1.27 10.60 -25.83
CA ILE A 528 -1.86 11.79 -26.45
C ILE A 528 -3.07 11.44 -27.33
N GLU A 529 -3.05 10.33 -28.06
CA GLU A 529 -4.24 9.87 -28.80
C GLU A 529 -5.38 9.55 -27.82
N GLY A 530 -5.11 8.84 -26.73
CA GLY A 530 -6.12 8.54 -25.70
C GLY A 530 -6.72 9.81 -25.08
N LEU A 531 -5.90 10.81 -24.79
CA LEU A 531 -6.37 12.10 -24.28
C LEU A 531 -7.24 12.86 -25.30
N LEU A 532 -6.90 12.79 -26.58
CA LEU A 532 -7.64 13.49 -27.64
C LEU A 532 -8.93 12.79 -28.06
N THR A 533 -8.94 11.45 -28.09
CA THR A 533 -10.02 10.68 -28.75
C THR A 533 -10.78 9.75 -27.84
N ALA A 534 -10.22 9.40 -26.68
CA ALA A 534 -10.83 8.45 -25.74
C ALA A 534 -11.23 9.08 -24.40
N THR A 535 -11.02 10.39 -24.22
CA THR A 535 -11.44 11.12 -23.01
C THR A 535 -12.71 11.91 -23.29
N ASP A 536 -13.78 11.61 -22.58
CA ASP A 536 -15.05 12.33 -22.65
C ASP A 536 -15.00 13.54 -21.71
N TYR A 537 -14.35 14.62 -22.15
CA TYR A 537 -14.33 15.91 -21.46
C TYR A 537 -14.36 17.07 -22.48
N PRO A 538 -15.29 18.03 -22.36
CA PRO A 538 -15.54 18.99 -23.43
C PRO A 538 -14.53 20.14 -23.53
N ASP A 539 -13.98 20.62 -22.41
CA ASP A 539 -13.05 21.76 -22.38
C ASP A 539 -11.69 21.34 -21.83
N LEU A 540 -10.89 20.74 -22.71
CA LEU A 540 -9.61 20.11 -22.40
C LEU A 540 -8.46 20.82 -23.11
N GLU A 541 -7.46 21.26 -22.34
CA GLU A 541 -6.16 21.71 -22.83
C GLU A 541 -5.10 20.63 -22.56
N ILE A 542 -4.37 20.20 -23.58
CA ILE A 542 -3.25 19.26 -23.43
C ILE A 542 -1.95 20.04 -23.65
N ILE A 543 -1.04 19.96 -22.69
CA ILE A 543 0.27 20.62 -22.72
C ILE A 543 1.35 19.55 -22.67
N VAL A 544 2.03 19.32 -23.78
CA VAL A 544 3.18 18.43 -23.86
C VAL A 544 4.44 19.23 -23.62
N VAL A 545 5.28 18.80 -22.67
CA VAL A 545 6.55 19.47 -22.37
C VAL A 545 7.70 18.61 -22.84
N ASP A 546 8.36 19.04 -23.91
CA ASP A 546 9.50 18.33 -24.49
C ASP A 546 10.78 18.65 -23.71
N ASN A 547 11.30 17.66 -22.97
CA ASN A 547 12.57 17.76 -22.27
C ASN A 547 13.71 17.18 -23.10
N GLN A 548 14.05 17.88 -24.19
CA GLN A 548 15.18 17.58 -25.06
C GLN A 548 15.07 16.21 -25.75
N SER A 549 13.92 15.90 -26.36
CA SER A 549 13.81 14.75 -27.27
C SER A 549 14.84 14.85 -28.39
N SER A 550 15.40 13.71 -28.76
CA SER A 550 16.45 13.56 -29.77
C SER A 550 16.10 12.55 -30.86
N ASP A 551 15.12 11.68 -30.60
CA ASP A 551 14.58 10.76 -31.60
C ASP A 551 13.87 11.54 -32.73
N PRO A 552 14.32 11.39 -33.99
CA PRO A 552 13.71 12.07 -35.13
C PRO A 552 12.21 11.80 -35.27
N GLN A 553 11.74 10.58 -34.94
CA GLN A 553 10.32 10.25 -35.07
C GLN A 553 9.48 10.98 -34.02
N THR A 554 9.97 11.05 -32.78
CA THR A 554 9.36 11.83 -31.69
C THR A 554 9.29 13.32 -32.05
N LEU A 555 10.37 13.90 -32.57
CA LEU A 555 10.40 15.32 -32.97
C LEU A 555 9.38 15.64 -34.07
N VAL A 556 9.26 14.78 -35.09
CA VAL A 556 8.25 14.92 -36.14
C VAL A 556 6.83 14.86 -35.55
N TYR A 557 6.57 13.93 -34.63
CA TYR A 557 5.27 13.82 -33.97
C TYR A 557 4.93 15.07 -33.14
N LEU A 558 5.87 15.58 -32.33
CA LEU A 558 5.70 16.81 -31.55
C LEU A 558 5.33 18.01 -32.44
N GLN A 559 5.93 18.14 -33.63
CA GLN A 559 5.57 19.19 -34.58
C GLN A 559 4.11 19.06 -35.08
N GLN A 560 3.64 17.82 -35.29
CA GLN A 560 2.27 17.56 -35.73
C GLN A 560 1.22 17.86 -34.65
N LEU A 561 1.56 17.69 -33.38
CA LEU A 561 0.64 17.91 -32.25
C LEU A 561 0.11 19.34 -32.16
N SER A 562 0.92 20.34 -32.51
CA SER A 562 0.49 21.75 -32.52
C SER A 562 -0.69 22.00 -33.46
N GLY A 563 -0.73 21.32 -34.62
CA GLY A 563 -1.84 21.40 -35.57
C GLY A 563 -3.12 20.71 -35.11
N ARG A 564 -3.07 19.97 -33.99
CA ARG A 564 -4.19 19.21 -33.41
C ARG A 564 -4.74 19.85 -32.13
N GLY A 565 -4.35 21.10 -31.85
CA GLY A 565 -4.77 21.81 -30.64
C GLY A 565 -4.00 21.45 -29.37
N VAL A 566 -2.92 20.65 -29.47
CA VAL A 566 -2.04 20.33 -28.35
C VAL A 566 -0.95 21.39 -28.25
N LYS A 567 -0.75 21.96 -27.06
CA LYS A 567 0.30 22.94 -26.80
C LYS A 567 1.62 22.22 -26.51
N VAL A 568 2.63 22.41 -27.36
CA VAL A 568 3.96 21.82 -27.15
C VAL A 568 4.92 22.88 -26.64
N LEU A 569 5.53 22.64 -25.48
CA LEU A 569 6.48 23.54 -24.83
C LEU A 569 7.87 22.92 -24.79
N PRO A 570 8.93 23.60 -25.26
CA PRO A 570 10.29 23.14 -25.04
C PRO A 570 10.73 23.41 -23.60
N TYR A 571 11.48 22.48 -23.01
CA TYR A 571 12.17 22.66 -21.74
C TYR A 571 13.64 22.23 -21.86
N PRO A 572 14.54 23.13 -22.33
CA PRO A 572 15.91 22.81 -22.68
C PRO A 572 16.86 22.82 -21.48
N HIS A 573 16.43 22.23 -20.36
CA HIS A 573 17.22 22.13 -19.11
C HIS A 573 17.40 20.66 -18.69
N PRO A 574 18.34 20.36 -17.76
CA PRO A 574 18.45 19.04 -17.18
C PRO A 574 17.13 18.54 -16.60
N PHE A 575 16.91 17.23 -16.68
CA PHE A 575 15.66 16.63 -16.22
C PHE A 575 15.41 16.91 -14.72
N ASN A 576 14.30 17.58 -14.46
CA ASN A 576 13.73 17.82 -13.15
C ASN A 576 12.20 17.80 -13.34
N TYR A 577 11.56 16.72 -12.91
CA TYR A 577 10.12 16.51 -13.12
C TYR A 577 9.31 17.64 -12.48
N SER A 578 9.69 18.04 -11.27
CA SER A 578 9.04 19.11 -10.52
C SER A 578 9.14 20.45 -11.26
N ALA A 579 10.35 20.82 -11.71
CA ALA A 579 10.56 22.07 -12.43
C ALA A 579 9.85 22.10 -13.80
N ILE A 580 9.81 20.97 -14.51
CA ILE A 580 9.09 20.84 -15.79
C ILE A 580 7.60 21.10 -15.60
N ASN A 581 6.98 20.46 -14.59
CA ASN A 581 5.57 20.63 -14.30
C ASN A 581 5.26 22.04 -13.78
N ASN A 582 6.11 22.60 -12.90
CA ASN A 582 5.99 23.99 -12.45
C ASN A 582 5.99 24.97 -13.62
N TYR A 583 6.96 24.82 -14.53
CA TYR A 583 7.06 25.64 -15.74
C TYR A 583 5.79 25.53 -16.61
N ALA A 584 5.31 24.31 -16.87
CA ALA A 584 4.12 24.09 -17.68
C ALA A 584 2.83 24.63 -17.02
N ALA A 585 2.71 24.54 -15.69
CA ALA A 585 1.58 25.09 -14.95
C ALA A 585 1.43 26.61 -15.09
N THR A 586 2.54 27.34 -15.28
CA THR A 586 2.48 28.79 -15.59
C THR A 586 1.88 29.08 -16.96
N HIS A 587 1.95 28.12 -17.89
CA HIS A 587 1.43 28.20 -19.25
C HIS A 587 0.02 27.61 -19.40
N ALA A 588 -0.48 26.91 -18.38
CA ALA A 588 -1.81 26.33 -18.36
C ALA A 588 -2.89 27.40 -18.28
N SER A 589 -3.99 27.23 -19.01
CA SER A 589 -5.13 28.16 -19.01
C SER A 589 -6.35 27.63 -18.25
N GLY A 590 -6.34 26.36 -17.86
CA GLY A 590 -7.40 25.73 -17.08
C GLY A 590 -7.47 26.21 -15.63
N GLU A 591 -8.69 26.18 -15.09
CA GLU A 591 -8.94 26.39 -13.66
C GLU A 591 -8.45 25.18 -12.85
N LEU A 592 -8.50 24.01 -13.48
CA LEU A 592 -8.00 22.75 -12.97
C LEU A 592 -6.75 22.34 -13.76
N ILE A 593 -5.76 21.78 -13.07
CA ILE A 593 -4.55 21.22 -13.67
C ILE A 593 -4.52 19.73 -13.39
N GLY A 594 -4.09 18.94 -14.38
CA GLY A 594 -3.73 17.54 -14.20
C GLY A 594 -2.24 17.33 -14.45
N LEU A 595 -1.55 16.71 -13.49
CA LEU A 595 -0.20 16.17 -13.69
C LEU A 595 -0.36 14.74 -14.20
N VAL A 596 0.17 14.47 -15.39
CA VAL A 596 -0.02 13.21 -16.11
C VAL A 596 1.29 12.74 -16.73
N ASN A 597 1.65 11.48 -16.54
CA ASN A 597 2.82 10.92 -17.20
C ASN A 597 2.54 10.58 -18.67
N ASN A 598 3.59 10.55 -19.50
CA ASN A 598 3.48 10.27 -20.93
C ASN A 598 3.22 8.80 -21.30
N ASP A 599 3.15 7.91 -20.32
CA ASP A 599 2.99 6.46 -20.45
C ASP A 599 1.69 5.95 -19.79
N ILE A 600 0.68 6.82 -19.72
CA ILE A 600 -0.69 6.42 -19.41
C ILE A 600 -1.46 5.98 -20.66
N GLU A 601 -2.40 5.05 -20.48
CA GLU A 601 -3.37 4.63 -21.48
C GLU A 601 -4.80 4.76 -20.92
N ILE A 602 -5.66 5.41 -21.70
CA ILE A 602 -7.06 5.68 -21.33
C ILE A 602 -7.90 4.44 -21.62
N ILE A 603 -8.48 3.85 -20.56
CA ILE A 603 -9.33 2.64 -20.65
C ILE A 603 -10.79 2.89 -20.22
N ALA A 604 -11.07 4.05 -19.63
CA ALA A 604 -12.40 4.48 -19.21
C ALA A 604 -12.61 5.92 -19.70
N ALA A 605 -13.62 6.17 -20.53
CA ALA A 605 -13.76 7.47 -21.18
C ALA A 605 -14.16 8.60 -20.22
N ASP A 606 -14.89 8.27 -19.16
CA ASP A 606 -15.42 9.18 -18.15
C ASP A 606 -14.44 9.49 -16.99
N TRP A 607 -13.22 8.95 -17.04
CA TRP A 607 -12.21 9.07 -15.97
C TRP A 607 -12.02 10.51 -15.48
N LEU A 608 -11.92 11.47 -16.40
CA LEU A 608 -11.67 12.87 -16.05
C LEU A 608 -12.91 13.53 -15.46
N LYS A 609 -14.12 13.19 -15.93
CA LYS A 609 -15.37 13.67 -15.33
C LYS A 609 -15.53 13.18 -13.90
N GLU A 610 -15.18 11.91 -13.64
CA GLU A 610 -15.16 11.36 -12.28
C GLU A 610 -14.17 12.12 -11.39
N MET A 611 -12.93 12.33 -11.83
CA MET A 611 -11.95 13.08 -11.02
C MET A 611 -12.39 14.53 -10.77
N VAL A 612 -12.98 15.19 -11.78
CA VAL A 612 -13.51 16.55 -11.66
C VAL A 612 -14.69 16.61 -10.70
N SER A 613 -15.62 15.65 -10.73
CA SER A 613 -16.77 15.64 -9.82
C SER A 613 -16.33 15.55 -8.36
N GLN A 614 -15.29 14.77 -8.07
CA GLN A 614 -14.66 14.72 -6.74
C GLN A 614 -13.97 16.03 -6.38
N LEU A 615 -13.15 16.60 -7.30
CA LEU A 615 -12.35 17.79 -7.03
C LEU A 615 -13.21 19.05 -6.82
N LEU A 616 -14.39 19.11 -7.45
CA LEU A 616 -15.29 20.26 -7.35
C LEU A 616 -15.97 20.37 -5.99
N ARG A 617 -15.95 19.32 -5.18
CA ARG A 617 -16.50 19.33 -3.82
C ARG A 617 -15.77 20.32 -2.91
N PRO A 618 -16.44 20.82 -1.85
CA PRO A 618 -15.79 21.61 -0.81
C PRO A 618 -14.62 20.84 -0.18
N ASN A 619 -13.60 21.57 0.25
CA ASN A 619 -12.45 21.06 1.01
C ASN A 619 -11.64 19.94 0.32
N VAL A 620 -11.77 19.73 -0.99
CA VAL A 620 -10.92 18.80 -1.76
C VAL A 620 -9.80 19.57 -2.45
N GLY A 621 -8.55 19.20 -2.14
CA GLY A 621 -7.35 19.82 -2.67
C GLY A 621 -6.76 19.11 -3.89
N ALA A 622 -6.82 17.78 -3.92
CA ALA A 622 -6.39 16.97 -5.06
C ALA A 622 -7.14 15.63 -5.15
N VAL A 623 -7.16 15.06 -6.36
CA VAL A 623 -7.78 13.77 -6.66
C VAL A 623 -6.81 12.89 -7.45
N GLY A 624 -6.67 11.63 -7.06
CA GLY A 624 -5.89 10.62 -7.76
C GLY A 624 -6.76 9.54 -8.40
N ALA A 625 -6.34 9.07 -9.58
CA ALA A 625 -6.96 7.96 -10.29
C ALA A 625 -6.48 6.59 -9.77
N LYS A 626 -7.21 5.52 -10.07
CA LYS A 626 -6.71 4.15 -9.95
C LYS A 626 -5.84 3.82 -11.16
N LEU A 627 -4.56 3.58 -10.90
CA LEU A 627 -3.63 3.19 -11.96
C LEU A 627 -3.39 1.69 -11.92
N LEU A 628 -3.44 1.08 -13.09
CA LEU A 628 -3.21 -0.34 -13.31
C LEU A 628 -1.90 -0.54 -14.08
N TRP A 629 -1.21 -1.62 -13.77
CA TRP A 629 -0.22 -2.19 -14.66
C TRP A 629 -0.88 -2.71 -15.95
N PRO A 630 -0.14 -2.88 -17.06
CA PRO A 630 -0.69 -3.46 -18.29
C PRO A 630 -1.36 -4.83 -18.10
N ASN A 631 -0.93 -5.60 -17.10
CA ASN A 631 -1.53 -6.88 -16.72
C ASN A 631 -2.79 -6.77 -15.83
N ARG A 632 -3.34 -5.56 -15.64
CA ARG A 632 -4.52 -5.25 -14.82
C ARG A 632 -4.34 -5.41 -13.30
N MET A 633 -3.11 -5.59 -12.82
CA MET A 633 -2.82 -5.46 -11.39
C MET A 633 -2.89 -3.99 -10.98
N VAL A 634 -3.33 -3.72 -9.75
CA VAL A 634 -3.35 -2.35 -9.22
C VAL A 634 -1.91 -1.91 -8.99
N GLN A 635 -1.55 -0.76 -9.54
CA GLN A 635 -0.27 -0.08 -9.31
C GLN A 635 -0.43 1.09 -8.33
N HIS A 636 -1.59 1.77 -8.38
CA HIS A 636 -1.87 2.88 -7.49
C HIS A 636 -3.32 2.81 -6.98
N GLY A 637 -3.45 2.28 -5.76
CA GLY A 637 -4.68 2.34 -4.97
C GLY A 637 -4.71 3.49 -3.95
N GLY A 638 -3.81 4.46 -4.04
CA GLY A 638 -3.45 5.41 -2.97
C GLY A 638 -2.00 5.24 -2.51
N VAL A 639 -1.51 6.15 -1.67
CA VAL A 639 -0.16 6.11 -1.07
C VAL A 639 -0.26 6.17 0.46
N VAL A 640 0.46 5.24 1.11
CA VAL A 640 0.67 5.26 2.57
C VAL A 640 2.03 5.88 2.87
N VAL A 641 2.03 6.84 3.79
CA VAL A 641 3.23 7.53 4.27
C VAL A 641 3.76 6.85 5.53
N GLY A 642 5.08 6.75 5.62
CA GLY A 642 5.82 6.12 6.72
C GLY A 642 6.34 4.72 6.43
N VAL A 643 6.01 4.10 5.28
CA VAL A 643 6.52 2.76 4.89
C VAL A 643 8.05 2.82 4.76
N ASN A 644 8.76 2.11 5.64
CA ASN A 644 10.21 2.25 5.85
C ASN A 644 10.71 3.70 6.05
N GLY A 645 9.88 4.56 6.67
CA GLY A 645 10.15 6.00 6.81
C GLY A 645 9.94 6.81 5.54
N LEU A 646 9.46 6.21 4.45
CA LEU A 646 9.23 6.84 3.15
C LEU A 646 7.72 6.81 2.82
N ALA A 647 7.38 6.40 1.60
CA ALA A 647 6.00 6.25 1.15
C ALA A 647 5.92 5.05 0.20
N ALA A 648 4.77 4.39 0.17
CA ALA A 648 4.53 3.28 -0.75
C ALA A 648 3.11 3.28 -1.30
N HIS A 649 2.98 2.80 -2.53
CA HIS A 649 1.69 2.57 -3.17
C HIS A 649 0.94 1.43 -2.48
N THR A 650 -0.38 1.58 -2.39
CA THR A 650 -1.27 0.51 -1.93
C THR A 650 -1.81 -0.28 -3.13
N GLY A 651 -2.05 -1.58 -2.94
CA GLY A 651 -2.73 -2.42 -3.92
C GLY A 651 -1.83 -3.20 -4.89
N ASN A 652 -0.49 -3.11 -4.81
CA ASN A 652 0.43 -3.81 -5.72
C ASN A 652 0.31 -5.35 -5.74
N HIS A 653 -0.43 -5.94 -4.80
CA HIS A 653 -0.74 -7.36 -4.72
C HIS A 653 -2.20 -7.69 -5.08
N LEU A 654 -2.98 -6.70 -5.53
CA LEU A 654 -4.41 -6.82 -5.82
C LEU A 654 -4.66 -6.74 -7.32
N GLU A 655 -5.55 -7.59 -7.81
CA GLU A 655 -6.13 -7.44 -9.15
C GLU A 655 -7.07 -6.23 -9.19
N GLN A 656 -7.35 -5.73 -10.39
CA GLN A 656 -8.27 -4.61 -10.63
C GLN A 656 -9.60 -4.76 -9.86
N ARG A 657 -10.18 -5.96 -9.80
CA ARG A 657 -11.52 -6.24 -9.22
C ARG A 657 -11.47 -6.92 -7.86
N ASP A 658 -10.31 -6.98 -7.22
CA ASP A 658 -10.21 -7.47 -5.85
C ASP A 658 -10.76 -6.42 -4.88
N PRO A 659 -11.51 -6.83 -3.85
CA PRO A 659 -12.02 -5.89 -2.85
C PRO A 659 -10.88 -5.28 -2.02
N GLY A 660 -9.78 -6.02 -1.83
CA GLY A 660 -8.68 -5.63 -0.95
C GLY A 660 -9.13 -5.54 0.51
N TYR A 661 -8.31 -4.88 1.34
CA TYR A 661 -8.62 -4.70 2.76
C TYR A 661 -9.92 -3.90 2.94
N LEU A 662 -10.91 -4.50 3.59
CA LEU A 662 -12.22 -3.88 3.89
C LEU A 662 -12.97 -3.32 2.67
N GLY A 663 -12.78 -3.91 1.48
CA GLY A 663 -13.39 -3.42 0.24
C GLY A 663 -12.79 -2.11 -0.29
N MET A 664 -11.74 -1.58 0.35
CA MET A 664 -11.20 -0.24 0.05
C MET A 664 -10.67 -0.09 -1.38
N ASN A 665 -10.30 -1.17 -2.08
CA ASN A 665 -9.85 -1.09 -3.48
C ASN A 665 -10.99 -0.81 -4.48
N GLN A 666 -12.24 -0.82 -4.02
CA GLN A 666 -13.44 -0.69 -4.84
C GLN A 666 -14.30 0.53 -4.47
N ILE A 667 -13.94 1.28 -3.42
CA ILE A 667 -14.69 2.46 -2.96
C ILE A 667 -13.78 3.69 -2.85
N THR A 668 -14.38 4.88 -3.06
CA THR A 668 -13.71 6.18 -2.89
C THR A 668 -13.32 6.38 -1.43
N ARG A 669 -12.12 6.94 -1.19
CA ARG A 669 -11.65 7.23 0.17
C ARG A 669 -10.65 8.39 0.18
N ARG A 670 -10.52 9.02 1.34
CA ARG A 670 -9.46 9.97 1.64
C ARG A 670 -8.12 9.22 1.80
N GLN A 671 -7.04 9.86 1.36
CA GLN A 671 -5.69 9.33 1.44
C GLN A 671 -4.74 10.43 1.92
N SER A 672 -3.56 10.03 2.42
CA SER A 672 -2.52 11.01 2.74
C SER A 672 -1.85 11.58 1.50
N ALA A 673 -1.74 10.78 0.44
CA ALA A 673 -1.19 11.18 -0.85
C ALA A 673 -1.70 10.32 -2.00
N VAL A 674 -1.60 10.87 -3.21
CA VAL A 674 -1.82 10.19 -4.49
C VAL A 674 -0.68 10.54 -5.45
N THR A 675 -0.49 9.77 -6.52
CA THR A 675 0.67 9.95 -7.41
C THR A 675 0.42 10.93 -8.55
N ALA A 676 1.45 11.70 -8.93
CA ALA A 676 1.41 12.59 -10.10
C ALA A 676 1.51 11.86 -11.45
N ALA A 677 1.53 10.53 -11.48
CA ALA A 677 1.29 9.80 -12.73
C ALA A 677 -0.12 10.09 -13.30
N CYS A 678 -1.10 10.36 -12.43
CA CYS A 678 -2.38 11.00 -12.77
C CYS A 678 -3.00 11.65 -11.53
N LEU A 679 -2.75 12.95 -11.33
CA LEU A 679 -3.24 13.75 -10.21
C LEU A 679 -3.93 15.02 -10.73
N LEU A 680 -5.17 15.26 -10.30
CA LEU A 680 -5.94 16.46 -10.64
C LEU A 680 -6.06 17.38 -9.42
N LEU A 681 -5.84 18.69 -9.62
CA LEU A 681 -5.97 19.70 -8.56
C LEU A 681 -6.35 21.08 -9.10
N ARG A 682 -6.78 21.97 -8.21
CA ARG A 682 -7.08 23.36 -8.60
C ARG A 682 -5.78 24.12 -8.86
N LYS A 683 -5.74 24.90 -9.94
CA LYS A 683 -4.59 25.77 -10.25
C LYS A 683 -4.29 26.75 -9.11
N SER A 684 -5.32 27.25 -8.44
CA SER A 684 -5.17 28.14 -7.29
C SER A 684 -4.43 27.48 -6.12
N VAL A 685 -4.74 26.22 -5.80
CA VAL A 685 -4.06 25.45 -4.75
C VAL A 685 -2.60 25.21 -5.12
N PHE A 686 -2.34 24.79 -6.36
CA PHE A 686 -0.97 24.61 -6.86
C PHE A 686 -0.16 25.91 -6.79
N GLY A 687 -0.76 27.04 -7.16
CA GLY A 687 -0.15 28.38 -7.09
C GLY A 687 0.15 28.83 -5.66
N THR A 688 -0.79 28.67 -4.72
CA THR A 688 -0.60 28.99 -3.29
C THR A 688 0.57 28.22 -2.69
N LEU A 689 0.73 26.96 -3.09
CA LEU A 689 1.83 26.10 -2.63
C LEU A 689 3.14 26.29 -3.41
N GLN A 690 3.18 27.21 -4.37
CA GLN A 690 4.31 27.44 -5.27
C GLN A 690 4.73 26.18 -6.04
N GLY A 691 3.77 25.31 -6.34
CA GLY A 691 3.96 24.08 -7.11
C GLY A 691 4.68 22.96 -6.37
N LEU A 692 5.37 22.12 -7.14
CA LEU A 692 6.22 21.03 -6.65
C LEU A 692 7.56 21.59 -6.14
N ASP A 693 8.13 20.98 -5.10
CA ASP A 693 9.42 21.39 -4.56
C ASP A 693 10.56 20.86 -5.46
N GLU A 694 10.96 21.68 -6.43
CA GLU A 694 11.97 21.32 -7.42
C GLU A 694 13.40 21.23 -6.89
N GLN A 695 13.65 21.67 -5.66
CA GLN A 695 14.96 21.61 -5.01
C GLN A 695 15.09 20.36 -4.14
N ALA A 696 14.11 20.11 -3.26
CA ALA A 696 14.13 18.97 -2.36
C ALA A 696 13.74 17.67 -3.08
N PHE A 697 12.77 17.75 -4.00
CA PHE A 697 12.16 16.59 -4.65
C PHE A 697 12.12 16.78 -6.17
N PRO A 698 13.26 16.90 -6.86
CA PRO A 698 13.30 17.10 -8.31
C PRO A 698 12.70 15.94 -9.12
N VAL A 699 12.68 14.72 -8.58
CA VAL A 699 12.32 13.51 -9.33
C VAL A 699 11.44 12.53 -8.54
N ALA A 700 11.73 12.27 -7.27
CA ALA A 700 11.00 11.32 -6.43
C ALA A 700 10.30 12.04 -5.26
N PHE A 701 9.18 11.48 -4.79
CA PHE A 701 8.37 11.99 -3.67
C PHE A 701 7.75 13.39 -3.87
N ASN A 702 7.89 14.00 -5.04
CA ASN A 702 7.37 15.35 -5.32
C ASN A 702 5.84 15.43 -5.19
N ASP A 703 5.14 14.38 -5.61
CA ASP A 703 3.70 14.22 -5.54
C ASP A 703 3.23 13.97 -4.10
N VAL A 704 3.95 13.13 -3.35
CA VAL A 704 3.68 12.88 -1.94
C VAL A 704 3.89 14.15 -1.11
N ASP A 705 5.01 14.86 -1.31
CA ASP A 705 5.29 16.14 -0.66
C ASP A 705 4.20 17.18 -0.96
N LEU A 706 3.79 17.31 -2.23
CA LEU A 706 2.70 18.21 -2.61
C LEU A 706 1.40 17.84 -1.88
N CYS A 707 1.01 16.57 -1.86
CA CYS A 707 -0.20 16.12 -1.17
C CYS A 707 -0.15 16.43 0.34
N LEU A 708 1.00 16.19 0.99
CA LEU A 708 1.18 16.50 2.40
C LEU A 708 1.11 18.01 2.67
N ARG A 709 1.67 18.85 1.79
CA ARG A 709 1.52 20.31 1.88
C ARG A 709 0.09 20.80 1.61
N ILE A 710 -0.64 20.16 0.70
CA ILE A 710 -2.08 20.43 0.49
C ILE A 710 -2.86 20.14 1.78
N ARG A 711 -2.58 19.01 2.43
CA ARG A 711 -3.23 18.64 3.70
C ARG A 711 -2.90 19.60 4.84
N GLN A 712 -1.70 20.17 4.88
CA GLN A 712 -1.36 21.22 5.83
C GLN A 712 -2.20 22.49 5.66
N GLN A 713 -2.88 22.68 4.52
CA GLN A 713 -3.87 23.75 4.31
C GLN A 713 -5.30 23.35 4.74
N GLY A 714 -5.48 22.20 5.38
CA GLY A 714 -6.80 21.67 5.78
C GLY A 714 -7.60 21.08 4.62
N LEU A 715 -6.97 20.80 3.48
CA LEU A 715 -7.63 20.23 2.30
C LEU A 715 -7.45 18.71 2.23
N ASN A 716 -8.49 18.03 1.77
CA ASN A 716 -8.52 16.57 1.61
C ASN A 716 -7.89 16.13 0.28
N ILE A 717 -7.26 14.95 0.30
CA ILE A 717 -6.80 14.24 -0.89
C ILE A 717 -7.72 13.05 -1.09
N ILE A 718 -8.34 12.95 -2.25
CA ILE A 718 -9.27 11.86 -2.59
C ILE A 718 -8.61 10.90 -3.55
N TRP A 719 -8.76 9.61 -3.32
CA TRP A 719 -8.52 8.58 -4.32
C TRP A 719 -9.86 7.97 -4.73
N THR A 720 -10.11 7.90 -6.04
CA THR A 720 -11.33 7.29 -6.59
C THR A 720 -10.98 6.06 -7.43
N PRO A 721 -11.58 4.89 -7.15
CA PRO A 721 -11.42 3.69 -7.98
C PRO A 721 -12.17 3.80 -9.31
N PHE A 722 -13.01 4.83 -9.50
CA PHE A 722 -13.89 4.95 -10.66
C PHE A 722 -13.28 5.77 -11.81
N ALA A 723 -12.07 6.30 -11.62
CA ALA A 723 -11.23 6.81 -12.69
C ALA A 723 -10.07 5.83 -12.89
N GLU A 724 -10.19 4.94 -13.89
CA GLU A 724 -9.22 3.86 -14.12
C GLU A 724 -8.39 4.12 -15.38
N LEU A 725 -7.07 4.00 -15.24
CA LEU A 725 -6.09 4.17 -16.31
C LEU A 725 -5.03 3.06 -16.23
N ILE A 726 -4.40 2.71 -17.36
CA ILE A 726 -3.16 1.91 -17.34
C ILE A 726 -1.97 2.87 -17.28
N HIS A 727 -0.94 2.54 -16.50
CA HIS A 727 0.33 3.27 -16.46
C HIS A 727 1.49 2.28 -16.57
N ALA A 728 2.20 2.31 -17.70
CA ALA A 728 3.25 1.36 -18.06
C ALA A 728 4.63 1.76 -17.47
N GLU A 729 4.65 2.06 -16.16
CA GLU A 729 5.75 2.70 -15.42
C GLU A 729 7.16 2.15 -15.75
N SER A 730 8.15 3.06 -15.72
CA SER A 730 9.58 2.79 -15.97
C SER A 730 9.93 2.39 -17.41
N ALA A 731 9.00 2.47 -18.36
CA ALA A 731 9.30 2.28 -19.77
C ALA A 731 10.16 3.42 -20.37
N SER A 732 10.06 4.66 -19.84
CA SER A 732 10.79 5.82 -20.34
C SER A 732 12.03 6.23 -19.51
N ARG A 733 12.00 6.06 -18.18
CA ARG A 733 12.98 6.65 -17.24
C ARG A 733 14.27 5.84 -17.07
N GLY A 734 14.22 4.52 -17.22
CA GLY A 734 15.29 3.60 -16.78
C GLY A 734 15.48 3.61 -15.25
N LYS A 735 16.26 2.66 -14.72
CA LYS A 735 16.54 2.58 -13.27
C LYS A 735 17.58 3.65 -12.86
N ASP A 736 17.51 4.13 -11.62
CA ASP A 736 18.51 5.06 -11.03
C ASP A 736 19.84 4.34 -10.76
N GLN A 737 20.55 3.94 -11.82
CA GLN A 737 21.75 3.10 -11.74
C GLN A 737 23.05 3.92 -11.75
N THR A 738 23.07 5.11 -12.36
CA THR A 738 24.28 5.95 -12.36
C THR A 738 24.58 6.50 -10.96
N PRO A 739 25.86 6.75 -10.61
CA PRO A 739 26.23 7.29 -9.30
C PRO A 739 25.49 8.59 -8.95
N GLU A 740 25.30 9.48 -9.92
CA GLU A 740 24.65 10.78 -9.73
C GLU A 740 23.16 10.60 -9.44
N LYS A 741 22.48 9.71 -10.18
CA LYS A 741 21.07 9.38 -9.96
C LYS A 741 20.84 8.70 -8.61
N ARG A 742 21.74 7.79 -8.21
CA ARG A 742 21.72 7.16 -6.88
C ARG A 742 21.93 8.19 -5.76
N ALA A 743 22.93 9.05 -5.89
CA ALA A 743 23.21 10.09 -4.90
C ALA A 743 22.04 11.10 -4.78
N ARG A 744 21.39 11.46 -5.90
CA ARG A 744 20.16 12.26 -5.88
C ARG A 744 19.04 11.52 -5.15
N GLY A 745 18.75 10.27 -5.53
CA GLY A 745 17.70 9.48 -4.89
C GLY A 745 17.92 9.31 -3.38
N GLN A 746 19.15 9.12 -2.93
CA GLN A 746 19.50 9.08 -1.51
C GLN A 746 19.23 10.41 -0.81
N ARG A 747 19.56 11.55 -1.43
CA ARG A 747 19.23 12.87 -0.88
C ARG A 747 17.73 13.11 -0.81
N GLU A 748 16.97 12.74 -1.84
CA GLU A 748 15.50 12.86 -1.85
C GLU A 748 14.87 11.99 -0.76
N GLN A 749 15.33 10.75 -0.59
CA GLN A 749 14.88 9.87 0.50
C GLN A 749 15.18 10.45 1.88
N GLN A 750 16.42 10.91 2.10
CA GLN A 750 16.83 11.48 3.37
C GLN A 750 16.05 12.77 3.68
N GLY A 751 15.90 13.66 2.70
CA GLY A 751 15.10 14.87 2.83
C GLY A 751 13.63 14.58 3.11
N PHE A 752 13.06 13.53 2.51
CA PHE A 752 11.70 13.09 2.80
C PHE A 752 11.57 12.60 4.25
N ILE A 753 12.49 11.74 4.70
CA ILE A 753 12.53 11.22 6.08
C ILE A 753 12.62 12.37 7.07
N GLU A 754 13.55 13.31 6.86
CA GLU A 754 13.76 14.47 7.75
C GLU A 754 12.53 15.38 7.81
N ARG A 755 11.93 15.69 6.65
CA ARG A 755 10.79 16.61 6.56
C ARG A 755 9.50 16.00 7.10
N TRP A 756 9.20 14.77 6.74
CA TRP A 756 7.87 14.19 6.91
C TRP A 756 7.80 13.06 7.95
N SER A 757 8.84 12.24 8.09
CA SER A 757 8.77 11.04 8.97
C SER A 757 9.36 11.30 10.36
N GLN A 758 10.50 11.98 10.46
CA GLN A 758 11.15 12.32 11.74
C GLN A 758 10.49 13.52 12.44
N SER A 759 9.66 14.29 11.74
CA SER A 759 8.87 15.38 12.32
C SER A 759 7.70 14.91 13.19
N GLY A 760 7.51 13.59 13.33
CA GLY A 760 6.46 12.99 14.16
C GLY A 760 5.10 12.89 13.48
N GLN A 761 5.00 13.22 12.18
CA GLN A 761 3.77 13.01 11.43
C GLN A 761 3.53 11.52 11.18
N SER A 762 2.36 11.04 11.60
CA SER A 762 1.84 9.71 11.22
C SER A 762 0.78 9.86 10.16
N ASP A 763 0.69 8.92 9.22
CA ASP A 763 -0.41 8.85 8.26
C ASP A 763 -1.75 8.58 8.99
N PRO A 764 -2.70 9.53 9.04
CA PRO A 764 -3.95 9.33 9.76
C PRO A 764 -4.91 8.40 9.02
N HIS A 765 -4.76 8.26 7.69
CA HIS A 765 -5.56 7.34 6.88
C HIS A 765 -4.99 5.92 6.87
N TYR A 766 -3.94 5.68 7.65
CA TYR A 766 -3.37 4.36 7.87
C TYR A 766 -3.37 3.98 9.35
N HIS A 767 -3.81 2.76 9.67
CA HIS A 767 -3.92 2.34 11.07
C HIS A 767 -2.52 2.00 11.65
N PRO A 768 -2.16 2.46 12.86
CA PRO A 768 -0.83 2.26 13.46
C PRO A 768 -0.45 0.79 13.72
N ALA A 769 -1.43 -0.09 13.91
CA ALA A 769 -1.24 -1.54 14.03
C ALA A 769 -1.12 -2.29 12.70
N LEU A 770 -1.31 -1.63 11.55
CA LEU A 770 -1.03 -2.24 10.26
C LEU A 770 0.46 -2.14 9.93
N SER A 771 0.95 -3.12 9.18
CA SER A 771 2.36 -3.23 8.81
C SER A 771 2.86 -2.07 7.94
N LEU A 772 4.09 -1.61 8.22
CA LEU A 772 4.86 -0.74 7.33
C LEU A 772 6.02 -1.49 6.65
N ASP A 773 6.11 -2.80 6.84
CA ASP A 773 7.10 -3.63 6.20
C ASP A 773 6.82 -3.71 4.70
N TYR A 774 7.83 -3.33 3.91
CA TYR A 774 7.80 -3.40 2.45
C TYR A 774 7.44 -4.79 1.93
N LEU A 775 7.81 -5.87 2.64
CA LEU A 775 7.52 -7.24 2.20
C LEU A 775 6.04 -7.57 2.24
N SER A 776 5.37 -7.21 3.33
CA SER A 776 3.92 -7.34 3.43
C SER A 776 3.20 -6.30 2.56
N GLY A 777 3.85 -5.16 2.32
CA GLY A 777 3.23 -3.97 1.77
C GLY A 777 2.11 -3.41 2.65
N PRO A 778 1.55 -2.25 2.28
CA PRO A 778 0.39 -1.71 2.97
C PRO A 778 -0.78 -2.70 2.98
N TYR A 779 -1.35 -2.90 4.17
CA TYR A 779 -2.49 -3.79 4.44
C TYR A 779 -2.19 -5.28 4.31
N GLY A 780 -0.92 -5.67 4.20
CA GLY A 780 -0.55 -7.08 4.15
C GLY A 780 -0.56 -7.80 5.50
N GLY A 781 -0.47 -7.08 6.63
CA GLY A 781 -0.40 -7.69 7.96
C GLY A 781 -0.37 -6.69 9.11
N LEU A 782 -0.01 -7.19 10.29
CA LEU A 782 0.04 -6.46 11.55
C LEU A 782 1.48 -5.96 11.82
N ALA A 783 1.61 -4.74 12.35
CA ALA A 783 2.87 -4.22 12.86
C ALA A 783 3.24 -4.92 14.18
N MET A 784 4.52 -5.28 14.35
CA MET A 784 5.00 -5.99 15.53
C MET A 784 6.31 -5.36 16.08
N PRO A 785 6.26 -4.56 17.16
CA PRO A 785 5.07 -4.14 17.88
C PRO A 785 4.22 -3.12 17.09
N PRO A 786 2.95 -2.88 17.45
CA PRO A 786 2.20 -1.74 16.95
C PRO A 786 2.93 -0.43 17.21
N ARG A 787 2.79 0.52 16.29
CA ARG A 787 3.19 1.92 16.52
C ARG A 787 2.31 2.56 17.58
N HIS A 788 2.64 3.80 17.99
CA HIS A 788 1.84 4.54 18.97
C HIS A 788 0.36 4.61 18.56
N ARG A 789 -0.50 4.02 19.41
CA ARG A 789 -1.97 3.96 19.27
C ARG A 789 -2.64 5.02 20.14
N GLN A 790 -2.12 6.24 20.09
CA GLN A 790 -2.71 7.36 20.84
C GLN A 790 -4.02 7.81 20.20
N LEU A 791 -4.85 8.49 20.99
CA LEU A 791 -6.08 9.13 20.53
C LEU A 791 -5.81 10.03 19.31
N ARG A 792 -6.55 9.82 18.24
CA ARG A 792 -6.50 10.64 17.02
C ARG A 792 -7.77 11.48 16.95
N ARG A 793 -7.65 12.77 16.67
CA ARG A 793 -8.80 13.67 16.47
C ARG A 793 -8.73 14.24 15.07
N VAL A 794 -9.89 14.33 14.41
CA VAL A 794 -10.00 14.89 13.06
C VAL A 794 -11.14 15.90 13.03
N ASP A 795 -10.81 17.09 12.55
CA ASP A 795 -11.76 18.13 12.19
C ASP A 795 -12.38 17.76 10.84
N THR A 796 -13.71 17.91 10.71
CA THR A 796 -14.45 17.45 9.53
C THR A 796 -14.70 18.53 8.48
#